data_AF-A0A972ACP3-F1
#
_entry.id   AF-A0A972ACP3-F1
#
_cell.length_a   1.000
_cell.length_b   1.000
_cell.length_c   1.000
_cell.angle_alpha   90.00
_cell.angle_beta   90.00
_cell.angle_gamma   90.00
#
_symmetry.space_group_name_H-M   'P 1'
#
loop_
_entity.id
_entity.type
_entity.pdbx_description
1 polymer ?
#
loop_
_entity_poly.entity_id
_entity_poly.type
_entity_poly.pdbx_seq_one_letter_code
_entity_poly.pdbx_strand_id
1 'polypeptide(L)'
;MQNRKAVCLLLLILTVVSFCASQQAAVFAAPLQDDIDIEVEGGYGGIAKLGAWSRLFIRVCSTNRNISGEIEVEAYLDQSRKVVVSKPVELIAGIEQEIAIEIPVVTAHRGIDIRLVEKKKVRYQTEYNFKRLLSPDIMMIGVLSEDKDAFNWLNGYTVSLAIDKDVAEKVKSFFSSDLATAQQMQQYKLPLYDEYFEKHEAVVIQLDRDSFPDMQEIMENFDFLIISRYDTSLLDKTQLSVLEEWVETGGLLVTTTGISWQKVYRGLPESLKPFSVTRVEDAITEDILEKFTGRDAAGINLKLAKGNHGLKYIDYSEDYTDPGNQNIFSDDYIIVGEHDNPIAIHYRKGTGSVIVLTFDPTVEPFASWHHKTAFMESVFKYTDTGIEDRFYDYGNGFYRRYANSGGTYIQDIATDVPYDRMPPYGLMFIILGIYVILAGPVLYLVLKRKDRRDLAWVLIPALSVVFLAGMYIFGFKTRLNSAIVNTVSLIETESGSDKAYVSSVMGAFNNRRGTITIEYDSGNGIYAPFIERENYYRYYRGTADNQIAAKYTVGDRVKYEQYNVALWTPKTLYAQKTIPFDGNILKNIQVKDGSIKGVIENTTPYDLLDAVLVIGNSIVRIGDIVAWDSVTLDIPLDSKDVFKRPDDYLEKLYGKTYYPNRRDYPPNFMELRQKRRLVEDYLDKTCSSSLGRPTFTLIAMNEQELSYDLTVNSKKPKTYNKNLVAVKSSLNFVKGQETEIPPGVITSSKYQGQDVAINDKEAGLGILNTGDLLFEYVLPDNIIVDEMRFTVGRYIPPDIKRYLEENPSVRLSPNKYRFYLYNVITRAWDEFAFESNRDLVIDVTVKNNMSQYIGSGNEVGVRISVVELGQPVEIEGYYGYYNYNMSIAAPSSYYYSERITMPDIYIKGVSK
;
A
#
# COMPACT_ATOMS: atom_id res chain seq x y z
N MET A 1 -46.93 61.30 -19.02
CA MET A 1 -46.22 60.42 -20.00
C MET A 1 -44.74 60.77 -20.20
N GLN A 2 -44.24 61.95 -19.83
CA GLN A 2 -42.81 62.32 -19.98
C GLN A 2 -41.85 61.57 -19.03
N ASN A 3 -42.22 61.31 -17.77
CA ASN A 3 -41.31 60.67 -16.81
C ASN A 3 -41.04 59.17 -17.08
N ARG A 4 -41.92 58.46 -17.79
CA ARG A 4 -41.68 57.05 -18.17
C ARG A 4 -40.64 56.92 -19.27
N LYS A 5 -40.56 57.88 -20.19
CA LYS A 5 -39.55 57.88 -21.28
C LYS A 5 -38.15 58.17 -20.74
N ALA A 6 -38.02 59.04 -19.74
CA ALA A 6 -36.75 59.34 -19.10
C ALA A 6 -36.19 58.13 -18.32
N VAL A 7 -37.05 57.41 -17.58
CA VAL A 7 -36.63 56.22 -16.82
C VAL A 7 -36.29 55.04 -17.74
N CYS A 8 -37.04 54.83 -18.82
CA CYS A 8 -36.68 53.83 -19.84
C CYS A 8 -35.37 54.17 -20.57
N LEU A 9 -35.12 55.45 -20.88
CA LEU A 9 -33.86 55.87 -21.51
C LEU A 9 -32.66 55.67 -20.57
N LEU A 10 -32.83 55.94 -19.27
CA LEU A 10 -31.79 55.78 -18.26
C LEU A 10 -31.48 54.29 -18.01
N LEU A 11 -32.51 53.43 -17.98
CA LEU A 11 -32.35 51.97 -17.91
C LEU A 11 -31.70 51.42 -19.18
N LEU A 12 -32.04 51.95 -20.36
CA LEU A 12 -31.43 51.53 -21.63
C LEU A 12 -29.95 51.92 -21.68
N ILE A 13 -29.60 53.13 -21.23
CA ILE A 13 -28.21 53.60 -21.13
C ILE A 13 -27.44 52.77 -20.10
N LEU A 14 -28.02 52.44 -18.95
CA LEU A 14 -27.39 51.56 -17.96
C LEU A 14 -27.19 50.13 -18.49
N THR A 15 -28.14 49.58 -19.25
CA THR A 15 -27.96 48.28 -19.90
C THR A 15 -26.91 48.31 -21.02
N VAL A 16 -26.82 49.40 -21.79
CA VAL A 16 -25.81 49.55 -22.85
C VAL A 16 -24.42 49.79 -22.25
N VAL A 17 -24.31 50.54 -21.14
CA VAL A 17 -23.04 50.74 -20.42
C VAL A 17 -22.61 49.44 -19.72
N SER A 18 -23.53 48.65 -19.15
CA SER A 18 -23.21 47.30 -18.64
C SER A 18 -22.84 46.31 -19.75
N PHE A 19 -23.47 46.41 -20.92
CA PHE A 19 -23.17 45.52 -22.06
C PHE A 19 -21.84 45.88 -22.75
N CYS A 20 -21.50 47.17 -22.83
CA CYS A 20 -20.19 47.64 -23.30
C CYS A 20 -19.07 47.41 -22.27
N ALA A 21 -19.38 47.44 -20.95
CA ALA A 21 -18.41 47.08 -19.91
C ALA A 21 -18.13 45.56 -19.87
N SER A 22 -19.04 44.72 -20.37
CA SER A 22 -18.83 43.27 -20.52
C SER A 22 -18.12 42.85 -21.82
N GLN A 23 -17.79 43.79 -22.72
CA GLN A 23 -17.08 43.52 -23.98
C GLN A 23 -15.69 44.17 -24.05
N GLN A 24 -14.99 44.29 -22.92
CA GLN A 24 -13.53 44.32 -23.01
C GLN A 24 -13.05 42.91 -23.31
N ALA A 25 -13.05 42.56 -24.60
CA ALA A 25 -12.10 41.58 -25.10
C ALA A 25 -10.73 42.11 -24.67
N ALA A 26 -10.08 41.43 -23.73
CA ALA A 26 -8.68 41.63 -23.49
C ALA A 26 -7.99 41.32 -24.82
N VAL A 27 -7.64 42.38 -25.56
CA VAL A 27 -6.67 42.29 -26.63
C VAL A 27 -5.39 41.89 -25.90
N PHE A 28 -5.10 40.60 -25.86
CA PHE A 28 -3.79 40.09 -25.51
C PHE A 28 -2.86 40.68 -26.57
N ALA A 29 -2.18 41.76 -26.21
CA ALA A 29 -1.00 42.18 -26.95
C ALA A 29 -0.10 40.94 -27.07
N ALA A 30 0.36 40.66 -28.28
CA ALA A 30 1.37 39.63 -28.49
C ALA A 30 2.53 39.90 -27.49
N PRO A 31 3.04 38.87 -26.79
CA PRO A 31 4.13 39.04 -25.85
C PRO A 31 5.29 39.78 -26.53
N LEU A 32 5.91 40.72 -25.81
CA LEU A 32 7.19 41.30 -26.22
C LEU A 32 8.21 40.15 -26.20
N GLN A 33 8.42 39.52 -27.36
CA GLN A 33 9.37 38.42 -27.53
C GLN A 33 10.82 38.91 -27.68
N ASP A 34 11.03 40.19 -28.01
CA ASP A 34 12.34 40.68 -28.47
C ASP A 34 13.42 40.77 -27.36
N ASP A 35 13.06 40.64 -26.08
CA ASP A 35 13.96 40.81 -24.93
C ASP A 35 14.10 39.60 -23.99
N ILE A 36 13.53 38.43 -24.34
CA ILE A 36 13.54 37.22 -23.52
C ILE A 36 13.80 35.99 -24.39
N ASP A 37 14.81 35.21 -24.02
CA ASP A 37 15.11 33.91 -24.62
C ASP A 37 14.75 32.79 -23.63
N ILE A 38 14.05 31.76 -24.10
CA ILE A 38 13.69 30.58 -23.31
C ILE A 38 13.88 29.32 -24.14
N GLU A 39 14.77 28.45 -23.65
CA GLU A 39 14.92 27.07 -24.11
C GLU A 39 14.33 26.11 -23.08
N VAL A 40 13.63 25.07 -23.55
CA VAL A 40 12.99 24.07 -22.70
C VAL A 40 13.40 22.68 -23.15
N GLU A 41 13.92 21.90 -22.21
CA GLU A 41 14.13 20.47 -22.34
C GLU A 41 13.25 19.75 -21.31
N GLY A 42 12.60 18.66 -21.70
CA GLY A 42 11.65 17.96 -20.84
C GLY A 42 11.87 16.46 -20.79
N GLY A 43 11.64 15.88 -19.61
CA GLY A 43 11.85 14.47 -19.35
C GLY A 43 13.28 14.02 -19.63
N TYR A 44 13.44 12.76 -20.02
CA TYR A 44 14.73 12.18 -20.32
C TYR A 44 14.99 12.23 -21.83
N GLY A 45 15.67 13.29 -22.27
CA GLY A 45 15.94 13.53 -23.70
C GLY A 45 14.69 13.81 -24.54
N GLY A 46 13.59 14.25 -23.93
CA GLY A 46 12.28 14.43 -24.57
C GLY A 46 11.30 13.28 -24.36
N ILE A 47 11.66 12.27 -23.55
CA ILE A 47 10.82 11.13 -23.21
C ILE A 47 10.20 11.33 -21.82
N ALA A 48 8.89 11.18 -21.72
CA ALA A 48 8.17 11.15 -20.45
C ALA A 48 7.18 9.99 -20.41
N LYS A 49 6.87 9.47 -19.21
CA LYS A 49 5.93 8.37 -19.03
C LYS A 49 4.57 8.89 -18.57
N LEU A 50 3.50 8.39 -19.19
CA LEU A 50 2.13 8.71 -18.76
C LEU A 50 1.88 8.16 -17.35
N GLY A 51 1.26 8.97 -16.51
CA GLY A 51 0.96 8.62 -15.12
C GLY A 51 2.08 8.92 -14.12
N ALA A 52 3.20 9.48 -14.58
CA ALA A 52 4.33 9.86 -13.75
C ALA A 52 4.63 11.36 -13.86
N TRP A 53 5.49 11.85 -12.97
CA TRP A 53 6.00 13.21 -13.03
C TRP A 53 7.19 13.31 -13.99
N SER A 54 7.33 14.43 -14.67
CA SER A 54 8.46 14.70 -15.55
C SER A 54 9.09 16.04 -15.20
N ARG A 55 10.42 16.08 -15.16
CA ARG A 55 11.18 17.30 -14.93
C ARG A 55 11.35 18.07 -16.24
N LEU A 56 11.10 19.37 -16.21
CA LEU A 56 11.43 20.31 -17.27
C LEU A 56 12.62 21.15 -16.84
N PHE A 57 13.65 21.21 -17.67
CA PHE A 57 14.78 22.13 -17.56
C PHE A 57 14.50 23.33 -18.46
N ILE A 58 14.31 24.49 -17.85
CA ILE A 58 13.97 25.73 -18.52
C ILE A 58 15.16 26.67 -18.39
N ARG A 59 15.90 26.90 -19.47
CA ARG A 59 16.95 27.93 -19.53
C ARG A 59 16.30 29.22 -20.00
N VAL A 60 16.43 30.26 -19.18
CA VAL A 60 15.81 31.55 -19.44
C VAL A 60 16.84 32.67 -19.29
N CYS A 61 16.84 33.60 -20.23
CA CYS A 61 17.68 34.79 -20.19
C CYS A 61 16.84 36.01 -20.58
N SER A 62 16.86 37.07 -19.76
CA SER A 62 16.35 38.38 -20.19
C SER A 62 17.51 39.21 -20.70
N THR A 63 17.43 39.71 -21.93
CA THR A 63 18.59 40.36 -22.58
C THR A 63 18.83 41.77 -22.07
N ASN A 64 17.77 42.53 -21.79
CA ASN A 64 17.86 43.98 -21.64
C ASN A 64 17.34 44.54 -20.31
N ARG A 65 16.73 43.72 -19.44
CA ARG A 65 16.18 44.18 -18.16
C ARG A 65 16.09 43.08 -17.12
N ASN A 66 16.09 43.48 -15.85
CA ASN A 66 15.79 42.56 -14.77
C ASN A 66 14.28 42.27 -14.74
N ILE A 67 13.91 41.03 -14.42
CA ILE A 67 12.51 40.59 -14.33
C ILE A 67 12.31 39.86 -13.01
N SER A 68 11.38 40.34 -12.20
CA SER A 68 10.87 39.67 -10.99
C SER A 68 9.48 39.13 -11.30
N GLY A 69 9.35 37.82 -11.41
CA GLY A 69 8.14 37.17 -11.92
C GLY A 69 8.03 35.70 -11.55
N GLU A 70 7.23 34.97 -12.32
CA GLU A 70 7.03 33.53 -12.18
C GLU A 70 7.12 32.88 -13.56
N ILE A 71 7.77 31.72 -13.65
CA ILE A 71 7.60 30.81 -14.78
C ILE A 71 6.42 29.93 -14.45
N GLU A 72 5.40 29.94 -15.30
CA GLU A 72 4.19 29.13 -15.21
C GLU A 72 4.18 28.07 -16.30
N VAL A 73 3.87 26.84 -15.93
CA VAL A 73 3.74 25.68 -16.81
C VAL A 73 2.31 25.14 -16.69
N GLU A 74 1.57 25.10 -17.80
CA GLU A 74 0.23 24.52 -17.81
C GLU A 74 0.28 23.04 -18.21
N ALA A 75 -0.08 22.16 -17.28
CA ALA A 75 -0.19 20.72 -17.50
C ALA A 75 -1.66 20.28 -17.49
N TYR A 76 -2.00 19.30 -18.31
CA TYR A 76 -3.34 18.70 -18.32
C TYR A 76 -3.49 17.70 -17.17
N LEU A 77 -4.57 17.87 -16.38
CA LEU A 77 -4.99 16.94 -15.33
C LEU A 77 -5.91 15.84 -15.87
N ASP A 78 -6.67 16.16 -16.90
CA ASP A 78 -7.54 15.26 -17.66
C ASP A 78 -7.89 15.91 -19.01
N GLN A 79 -8.83 15.33 -19.75
CA GLN A 79 -9.26 15.87 -21.06
C GLN A 79 -9.86 17.29 -21.01
N SER A 80 -10.24 17.78 -19.83
CA SER A 80 -10.96 19.04 -19.62
C SER A 80 -10.26 20.00 -18.66
N ARG A 81 -9.47 19.51 -17.69
CA ARG A 81 -8.89 20.38 -16.66
C ARG A 81 -7.40 20.52 -16.81
N LYS A 82 -6.91 21.72 -16.48
CA LYS A 82 -5.49 22.04 -16.40
C LYS A 82 -5.08 22.40 -14.98
N VAL A 83 -3.81 22.21 -14.68
CA VAL A 83 -3.11 22.73 -13.51
C VAL A 83 -2.00 23.66 -13.97
N VAL A 84 -1.78 24.74 -13.21
CA VAL A 84 -0.61 25.62 -13.41
C VAL A 84 0.42 25.25 -12.36
N VAL A 85 1.61 24.81 -12.76
CA VAL A 85 2.78 24.70 -11.88
C VAL A 85 3.63 25.93 -12.11
N SER A 86 3.99 26.66 -11.06
CA SER A 86 4.64 27.96 -11.14
C SER A 86 5.85 28.02 -10.22
N LYS A 87 6.93 28.64 -10.68
CA LYS A 87 8.14 28.84 -9.86
C LYS A 87 8.53 30.32 -9.91
N PRO A 88 8.68 31.00 -8.76
CA PRO A 88 9.17 32.38 -8.71
C PRO A 88 10.59 32.49 -9.27
N VAL A 89 10.86 33.56 -10.00
CA VAL A 89 12.16 33.83 -10.65
C VAL A 89 12.57 35.29 -10.54
N GLU A 90 13.88 35.49 -10.36
CA GLU A 90 14.52 36.80 -10.34
C GLU A 90 15.62 36.82 -11.41
N LEU A 91 15.24 37.21 -12.63
CA LEU A 91 16.13 37.23 -13.79
C LEU A 91 16.94 38.53 -13.81
N ILE A 92 18.26 38.40 -13.96
CA ILE A 92 19.18 39.53 -14.13
C ILE A 92 19.48 39.69 -15.62
N ALA A 93 19.46 40.93 -16.11
CA ALA A 93 19.72 41.22 -17.51
C ALA A 93 21.07 40.62 -17.99
N GLY A 94 21.03 39.87 -19.08
CA GLY A 94 22.19 39.23 -19.71
C GLY A 94 22.72 37.98 -19.02
N ILE A 95 22.10 37.53 -17.93
CA ILE A 95 22.49 36.31 -17.21
C ILE A 95 21.47 35.22 -17.51
N GLU A 96 21.95 34.11 -18.08
CA GLU A 96 21.15 32.91 -18.26
C GLU A 96 20.97 32.18 -16.92
N GLN A 97 19.74 31.76 -16.66
CA GLN A 97 19.38 30.98 -15.48
C GLN A 97 18.69 29.69 -15.91
N GLU A 98 19.15 28.55 -15.40
CA GLU A 98 18.47 27.26 -15.57
C GLU A 98 17.54 26.98 -14.39
N ILE A 99 16.33 26.54 -14.69
CA ILE A 99 15.26 26.32 -13.71
C ILE A 99 14.63 24.96 -13.98
N ALA A 100 14.70 24.08 -12.98
CA ALA A 100 13.94 22.83 -12.98
C ALA A 100 12.51 23.06 -12.45
N ILE A 101 11.51 22.53 -13.17
CA ILE A 101 10.11 22.44 -12.74
C ILE A 101 9.58 21.05 -13.02
N GLU A 102 9.03 20.39 -12.00
CA GLU A 102 8.38 19.10 -12.08
C GLU A 102 6.91 19.27 -12.45
N ILE A 103 6.43 18.49 -13.42
CA ILE A 103 5.04 18.51 -13.86
C ILE A 103 4.45 17.10 -13.98
N PRO A 104 3.14 16.94 -13.73
CA PRO A 104 2.48 15.66 -13.95
C PRO A 104 2.18 15.45 -15.44
N VAL A 105 2.46 14.25 -15.94
CA VAL A 105 2.15 13.86 -17.32
C VAL A 105 0.98 12.88 -17.32
N VAL A 106 -0.25 13.41 -17.26
CA VAL A 106 -1.46 12.60 -17.06
C VAL A 106 -2.13 12.19 -18.37
N THR A 107 -2.02 13.02 -19.41
CA THR A 107 -2.74 12.82 -20.67
C THR A 107 -1.77 12.63 -21.81
N ALA A 108 -2.24 12.05 -22.92
CA ALA A 108 -1.45 11.92 -24.15
C ALA A 108 -1.20 13.26 -24.88
N HIS A 109 -1.56 14.40 -24.30
CA HIS A 109 -1.20 15.72 -24.81
C HIS A 109 0.30 15.96 -24.63
N ARG A 110 1.02 15.99 -25.76
CA ARG A 110 2.49 16.19 -25.78
C ARG A 110 2.91 17.64 -25.54
N GLY A 111 2.04 18.58 -25.90
CA GLY A 111 2.27 20.01 -25.81
C GLY A 111 2.00 20.54 -24.41
N ILE A 112 2.94 21.35 -23.92
CA ILE A 112 2.88 22.02 -22.64
C ILE A 112 3.14 23.50 -22.86
N ASP A 113 2.23 24.34 -22.36
CA ASP A 113 2.38 25.79 -22.41
C ASP A 113 3.31 26.24 -21.28
N ILE A 114 4.36 27.01 -21.62
CA ILE A 114 5.26 27.66 -20.67
C ILE A 114 5.14 29.17 -20.85
N ARG A 115 4.99 29.90 -19.73
CA ARG A 115 4.80 31.35 -19.72
C ARG A 115 5.71 31.99 -18.68
N LEU A 116 6.34 33.11 -19.05
CA LEU A 116 6.95 34.02 -18.07
C LEU A 116 5.93 35.09 -17.71
N VAL A 117 5.55 35.20 -16.44
CA VAL A 117 4.54 36.13 -15.94
C VAL A 117 5.18 37.14 -14.99
N GLU A 118 5.04 38.43 -15.30
CA GLU A 118 5.50 39.54 -14.46
C GLU A 118 4.30 40.43 -14.12
N LYS A 119 4.04 40.69 -12.82
CA LYS A 119 2.92 41.53 -12.35
C LYS A 119 1.56 41.12 -12.97
N LYS A 120 1.31 39.81 -13.03
CA LYS A 120 0.11 39.19 -13.64
C LYS A 120 -0.05 39.41 -15.16
N LYS A 121 1.01 39.83 -15.85
CA LYS A 121 1.02 39.94 -17.32
C LYS A 121 1.99 38.93 -17.89
N VAL A 122 1.53 38.17 -18.88
CA VAL A 122 2.40 37.28 -19.67
C VAL A 122 3.39 38.15 -20.44
N ARG A 123 4.67 37.93 -20.22
CA ARG A 123 5.78 38.60 -20.90
C ARG A 123 6.28 37.79 -22.07
N TYR A 124 6.32 36.47 -21.91
CA TYR A 124 6.74 35.52 -22.92
C TYR A 124 5.89 34.26 -22.81
N GLN A 125 5.64 33.60 -23.93
CA GLN A 125 4.97 32.31 -23.99
C GLN A 125 5.62 31.45 -25.08
N THR A 126 5.85 30.18 -24.76
CA THR A 126 6.29 29.15 -25.69
C THR A 126 5.58 27.84 -25.39
N GLU A 127 5.66 26.90 -26.32
CA GLU A 127 5.12 25.56 -26.16
C GLU A 127 6.26 24.54 -26.28
N TYR A 128 6.38 23.65 -25.31
CA TYR A 128 7.28 22.50 -25.39
C TYR A 128 6.50 21.26 -25.78
N ASN A 129 7.04 20.48 -26.72
CA ASN A 129 6.45 19.22 -27.14
C ASN A 129 7.38 18.07 -26.75
N PHE A 130 6.90 17.14 -25.91
CA PHE A 130 7.62 15.90 -25.67
C PHE A 130 7.83 15.13 -26.98
N LYS A 131 9.05 14.63 -27.19
CA LYS A 131 9.39 13.81 -28.36
C LYS A 131 8.61 12.50 -28.33
N ARG A 132 8.49 11.88 -27.15
CA ARG A 132 7.77 10.63 -26.94
C ARG A 132 7.09 10.62 -25.57
N LEU A 133 5.81 10.24 -25.55
CA LEU A 133 5.10 9.89 -24.33
C LEU A 133 4.95 8.36 -24.29
N LEU A 134 5.48 7.74 -23.24
CA LEU A 134 5.37 6.29 -23.02
C LEU A 134 4.03 5.98 -22.39
N SER A 135 3.33 5.00 -22.95
CA SER A 135 2.14 4.41 -22.33
C SER A 135 2.54 3.69 -21.03
N PRO A 136 1.66 3.56 -20.03
CA PRO A 136 2.02 2.95 -18.74
C PRO A 136 2.59 1.53 -18.87
N ASP A 137 2.07 0.73 -19.81
CA ASP A 137 2.48 -0.65 -20.11
C ASP A 137 3.88 -0.78 -20.72
N ILE A 138 4.47 0.34 -21.18
CA ILE A 138 5.86 0.39 -21.61
C ILE A 138 6.75 0.54 -20.37
N MET A 139 7.66 -0.41 -20.20
CA MET A 139 8.62 -0.45 -19.11
C MET A 139 9.71 0.60 -19.34
N MET A 140 10.11 1.31 -18.29
CA MET A 140 11.20 2.28 -18.33
C MET A 140 12.32 1.79 -17.42
N ILE A 141 13.49 1.55 -18.02
CA ILE A 141 14.68 1.03 -17.34
C ILE A 141 15.67 2.16 -17.18
N GLY A 142 15.90 2.63 -15.96
CA GLY A 142 16.95 3.60 -15.66
C GLY A 142 18.30 2.88 -15.54
N VAL A 143 19.34 3.39 -16.19
CA VAL A 143 20.68 2.79 -16.15
C VAL A 143 21.68 3.82 -15.66
N LEU A 144 22.31 3.54 -14.52
CA LEU A 144 23.39 4.34 -13.98
C LEU A 144 24.72 3.62 -14.22
N SER A 145 25.49 4.11 -15.19
CA SER A 145 26.72 3.48 -15.67
C SER A 145 27.74 4.51 -16.18
N GLU A 146 29.03 4.20 -16.05
CA GLU A 146 30.11 4.98 -16.69
C GLU A 146 30.10 4.82 -18.22
N ASP A 147 29.60 3.69 -18.71
CA ASP A 147 29.39 3.43 -20.14
C ASP A 147 27.97 3.86 -20.54
N LYS A 148 27.90 4.87 -21.42
CA LYS A 148 26.65 5.48 -21.92
C LYS A 148 25.85 4.55 -22.83
N ASP A 149 26.45 3.48 -23.33
CA ASP A 149 25.77 2.49 -24.16
C ASP A 149 25.39 1.23 -23.40
N ALA A 150 25.73 1.15 -22.11
CA ALA A 150 25.44 0.00 -21.26
C ALA A 150 23.94 -0.31 -21.26
N PHE A 151 23.60 -1.58 -21.46
CA PHE A 151 22.21 -2.08 -21.46
C PHE A 151 21.28 -1.49 -22.53
N ASN A 152 21.74 -0.70 -23.51
CA ASN A 152 20.89 -0.22 -24.60
C ASN A 152 20.24 -1.37 -25.41
N TRP A 153 20.81 -2.58 -25.34
CA TRP A 153 20.26 -3.83 -25.89
C TRP A 153 19.01 -4.36 -25.17
N LEU A 154 18.60 -3.74 -24.06
CA LEU A 154 17.32 -3.96 -23.40
C LEU A 154 16.19 -3.09 -23.98
N ASN A 155 16.43 -2.21 -24.96
CA ASN A 155 15.31 -1.53 -25.62
C ASN A 155 14.45 -2.50 -26.44
N GLY A 156 13.14 -2.27 -26.48
CA GLY A 156 12.17 -3.10 -27.20
C GLY A 156 11.52 -4.17 -26.32
N TYR A 157 10.95 -5.22 -26.90
CA TYR A 157 10.23 -6.27 -26.17
C TYR A 157 11.17 -7.24 -25.45
N THR A 158 11.79 -6.79 -24.37
CA THR A 158 12.89 -7.47 -23.65
C THR A 158 12.57 -7.73 -22.16
N VAL A 159 11.45 -7.22 -21.67
CA VAL A 159 11.01 -7.45 -20.28
C VAL A 159 9.91 -8.50 -20.33
N SER A 160 10.11 -9.63 -19.67
CA SER A 160 9.13 -10.71 -19.56
C SER A 160 8.71 -10.82 -18.10
N LEU A 161 7.43 -10.64 -17.81
CA LEU A 161 6.87 -10.71 -16.46
C LEU A 161 5.79 -11.78 -16.40
N ALA A 162 5.51 -12.30 -15.19
CA ALA A 162 4.38 -13.21 -15.00
C ALA A 162 3.07 -12.53 -15.42
N ILE A 163 2.10 -13.30 -15.90
CA ILE A 163 0.78 -12.77 -16.26
C ILE A 163 -0.08 -12.43 -15.04
N ASP A 164 0.21 -13.07 -13.90
CA ASP A 164 -0.46 -12.85 -12.63
C ASP A 164 0.40 -13.31 -11.43
N LYS A 165 -0.02 -12.85 -10.24
CA LYS A 165 0.58 -13.22 -8.95
C LYS A 165 0.58 -14.72 -8.66
N ASP A 166 -0.41 -15.48 -9.09
CA ASP A 166 -0.44 -16.93 -8.84
C ASP A 166 0.69 -17.62 -9.64
N VAL A 167 0.99 -17.14 -10.84
CA VAL A 167 2.14 -17.57 -11.65
C VAL A 167 3.45 -17.11 -11.02
N ALA A 168 3.55 -15.85 -10.57
CA ALA A 168 4.75 -15.35 -9.89
C ALA A 168 5.09 -16.14 -8.62
N GLU A 169 4.09 -16.48 -7.80
CA GLU A 169 4.27 -17.32 -6.61
C GLU A 169 4.64 -18.76 -6.96
N LYS A 170 4.04 -19.35 -8.01
CA LYS A 170 4.47 -20.66 -8.52
C LYS A 170 5.92 -20.63 -8.97
N VAL A 171 6.32 -19.57 -9.66
CA VAL A 171 7.70 -19.34 -10.12
C VAL A 171 8.67 -19.32 -8.95
N LYS A 172 8.40 -18.53 -7.92
CA LYS A 172 9.20 -18.44 -6.68
C LYS A 172 9.39 -19.81 -6.03
N SER A 173 8.34 -20.62 -6.05
CA SER A 173 8.31 -21.97 -5.50
C SER A 173 9.33 -22.94 -6.13
N PHE A 174 9.82 -22.67 -7.35
CA PHE A 174 10.83 -23.50 -8.02
C PHE A 174 12.28 -23.18 -7.60
N PHE A 175 12.55 -21.97 -7.08
CA PHE A 175 13.91 -21.54 -6.70
C PHE A 175 14.21 -21.73 -5.21
N SER A 176 13.21 -22.10 -4.41
CA SER A 176 13.33 -22.36 -2.97
C SER A 176 13.82 -23.77 -2.60
N SER A 177 14.09 -24.64 -3.57
CA SER A 177 14.66 -25.99 -3.38
C SER A 177 16.04 -26.08 -4.06
N ASP A 178 17.12 -26.50 -3.36
CA ASP A 178 18.53 -26.49 -3.84
C ASP A 178 18.77 -27.29 -5.11
N LEU A 179 17.84 -28.09 -5.59
CA LEU A 179 18.14 -29.02 -6.67
C LEU A 179 17.57 -28.62 -8.02
N ALA A 180 17.54 -27.33 -8.35
CA ALA A 180 17.57 -26.91 -9.76
C ALA A 180 18.92 -27.25 -10.46
N THR A 181 19.55 -28.38 -10.13
CA THR A 181 20.39 -29.11 -11.08
C THR A 181 19.66 -29.16 -12.42
N ALA A 182 20.42 -28.89 -13.47
CA ALA A 182 20.08 -29.08 -14.88
C ALA A 182 19.14 -30.26 -15.22
N GLN A 183 19.20 -31.35 -14.44
CA GLN A 183 18.39 -32.55 -14.61
C GLN A 183 16.94 -32.38 -14.12
N GLN A 184 16.67 -31.62 -13.05
CA GLN A 184 15.30 -31.36 -12.58
C GLN A 184 14.55 -30.39 -13.51
N MET A 185 15.27 -29.41 -14.11
CA MET A 185 14.74 -28.57 -15.20
C MET A 185 14.43 -29.36 -16.49
N GLN A 186 14.95 -30.59 -16.63
CA GLN A 186 14.66 -31.50 -17.73
C GLN A 186 13.47 -32.44 -17.43
N GLN A 187 13.29 -32.85 -16.17
CA GLN A 187 12.23 -33.77 -15.74
C GLN A 187 10.89 -33.06 -15.55
N TYR A 188 10.89 -31.89 -14.91
CA TYR A 188 9.82 -30.91 -15.08
C TYR A 188 10.12 -30.24 -16.42
N LYS A 189 9.39 -30.57 -17.48
CA LYS A 189 9.42 -29.76 -18.69
C LYS A 189 9.17 -28.31 -18.27
N LEU A 190 10.21 -27.49 -18.14
CA LEU A 190 10.08 -26.05 -18.27
C LEU A 190 9.83 -25.84 -19.76
N PRO A 191 8.55 -25.79 -20.10
CA PRO A 191 7.99 -24.50 -20.33
C PRO A 191 7.04 -24.27 -19.17
N LEU A 192 7.36 -23.31 -18.32
CA LEU A 192 6.30 -22.33 -18.10
C LEU A 192 6.02 -21.82 -19.51
N TYR A 193 4.97 -22.38 -20.13
CA TYR A 193 4.53 -22.05 -21.47
C TYR A 193 4.64 -20.53 -21.63
N ASP A 194 5.09 -20.05 -22.79
CA ASP A 194 5.17 -18.60 -23.05
C ASP A 194 3.83 -17.88 -22.73
N GLU A 195 2.72 -18.62 -22.62
CA GLU A 195 1.42 -18.14 -22.15
C GLU A 195 1.37 -17.69 -20.67
N TYR A 196 2.31 -18.09 -19.80
CA TYR A 196 2.43 -17.66 -18.41
C TYR A 196 3.19 -16.36 -18.22
N PHE A 197 3.86 -15.88 -19.27
CA PHE A 197 4.66 -14.68 -19.22
C PHE A 197 4.27 -13.72 -20.32
N GLU A 198 4.03 -12.46 -19.97
CA GLU A 198 3.79 -11.41 -20.94
C GLU A 198 5.08 -10.64 -21.23
N LYS A 199 5.34 -10.40 -22.52
CA LYS A 199 6.46 -9.56 -22.96
C LYS A 199 6.01 -8.11 -23.06
N HIS A 200 6.69 -7.24 -22.33
CA HIS A 200 6.49 -5.80 -22.35
C HIS A 200 7.59 -5.10 -23.15
N GLU A 201 7.21 -4.04 -23.87
CA GLU A 201 8.17 -3.12 -24.47
C GLU A 201 8.91 -2.38 -23.35
N ALA A 202 10.24 -2.24 -23.48
CA ALA A 202 11.09 -1.49 -22.57
C ALA A 202 11.81 -0.34 -23.29
N VAL A 203 11.99 0.77 -22.58
CA VAL A 203 12.77 1.93 -23.00
C VAL A 203 13.86 2.18 -21.96
N VAL A 204 15.10 2.15 -22.41
CA VAL A 204 16.29 2.34 -21.57
C VAL A 204 16.65 3.82 -21.53
N ILE A 205 16.87 4.32 -20.33
CA ILE A 205 17.18 5.72 -20.04
C ILE A 205 18.51 5.76 -19.30
N GLN A 206 19.51 6.32 -19.95
CA GLN A 206 20.82 6.52 -19.34
C GLN A 206 20.75 7.67 -18.34
N LEU A 207 21.21 7.39 -17.13
CA LEU A 207 21.27 8.32 -16.02
C LEU A 207 22.72 8.61 -15.67
N ASP A 208 22.92 9.80 -15.13
CA ASP A 208 24.15 10.27 -14.53
C ASP A 208 23.81 11.01 -13.23
N ARG A 209 24.81 11.65 -12.61
CA ARG A 209 24.60 12.37 -11.35
C ARG A 209 23.51 13.46 -11.46
N ASP A 210 23.47 14.17 -12.58
CA ASP A 210 22.64 15.38 -12.74
C ASP A 210 21.20 15.02 -13.18
N SER A 211 21.04 13.88 -13.86
CA SER A 211 19.74 13.35 -14.29
C SER A 211 19.11 12.34 -13.32
N PHE A 212 19.87 11.81 -12.37
CA PHE A 212 19.35 10.89 -11.36
C PHE A 212 18.34 11.61 -10.44
N PRO A 213 17.14 11.03 -10.23
CA PRO A 213 16.10 11.69 -9.44
C PRO A 213 16.49 11.96 -7.98
N ASP A 214 16.05 13.10 -7.49
CA ASP A 214 16.12 13.54 -6.09
C ASP A 214 14.72 13.65 -5.46
N MET A 215 13.69 13.16 -6.15
CA MET A 215 12.29 13.12 -5.71
C MET A 215 11.69 11.75 -5.98
N GLN A 216 10.91 11.26 -5.03
CA GLN A 216 10.27 9.94 -5.09
C GLN A 216 9.30 9.83 -6.27
N GLU A 217 8.55 10.88 -6.56
CA GLU A 217 7.55 10.93 -7.61
C GLU A 217 8.15 10.84 -9.02
N ILE A 218 9.41 11.26 -9.18
CA ILE A 218 10.15 11.09 -10.44
C ILE A 218 10.72 9.68 -10.54
N MET A 219 11.17 9.08 -9.43
CA MET A 219 11.59 7.68 -9.41
C MET A 219 10.47 6.72 -9.85
N GLU A 220 9.20 7.10 -9.68
CA GLU A 220 8.04 6.32 -10.16
C GLU A 220 8.00 6.15 -11.68
N ASN A 221 8.76 6.93 -12.46
CA ASN A 221 8.89 6.69 -13.90
C ASN A 221 9.52 5.34 -14.19
N PHE A 222 10.45 4.89 -13.34
CA PHE A 222 11.25 3.70 -13.56
C PHE A 222 10.56 2.46 -13.00
N ASP A 223 10.50 1.42 -13.81
CA ASP A 223 10.06 0.08 -13.40
C ASP A 223 11.25 -0.74 -12.91
N PHE A 224 12.42 -0.52 -13.54
CA PHE A 224 13.69 -1.13 -13.17
C PHE A 224 14.77 -0.04 -13.11
N LEU A 225 15.66 -0.15 -12.13
CA LEU A 225 16.88 0.65 -12.08
C LEU A 225 18.08 -0.29 -12.07
N ILE A 226 19.02 -0.10 -13.00
CA ILE A 226 20.24 -0.89 -13.10
C ILE A 226 21.42 0.00 -12.76
N ILE A 227 22.20 -0.40 -11.75
CA ILE A 227 23.47 0.27 -11.40
C ILE A 227 24.61 -0.68 -11.76
N SER A 228 25.44 -0.27 -12.72
CA SER A 228 26.60 -1.05 -13.14
C SER A 228 27.82 -0.17 -13.36
N ARG A 229 28.96 -0.57 -12.79
CA ARG A 229 30.26 0.13 -12.93
C ARG A 229 30.31 1.60 -12.50
N TYR A 230 29.23 2.12 -11.93
CA TYR A 230 29.14 3.51 -11.47
C TYR A 230 29.63 3.63 -10.02
N ASP A 231 30.38 4.70 -9.70
CA ASP A 231 30.73 5.03 -8.31
C ASP A 231 29.55 5.73 -7.63
N THR A 232 28.78 4.98 -6.86
CA THR A 232 27.57 5.49 -6.18
C THR A 232 27.88 6.56 -5.12
N SER A 233 29.15 6.74 -4.73
CA SER A 233 29.54 7.85 -3.84
C SER A 233 29.49 9.23 -4.50
N LEU A 234 29.27 9.29 -5.81
CA LEU A 234 29.04 10.54 -6.56
C LEU A 234 27.61 11.08 -6.41
N LEU A 235 26.65 10.22 -6.02
CA LEU A 235 25.29 10.64 -5.70
C LEU A 235 25.28 11.34 -4.34
N ASP A 236 24.40 12.34 -4.20
CA ASP A 236 24.24 13.02 -2.91
C ASP A 236 23.35 12.22 -1.94
N LYS A 237 23.25 12.71 -0.69
CA LYS A 237 22.48 12.04 0.35
C LYS A 237 20.98 11.98 0.04
N THR A 238 20.44 12.97 -0.67
CA THR A 238 19.02 13.02 -1.03
C THR A 238 18.73 11.95 -2.08
N GLN A 239 19.55 11.89 -3.14
CA GLN A 239 19.44 10.89 -4.20
C GLN A 239 19.57 9.45 -3.66
N LEU A 240 20.51 9.20 -2.75
CA LEU A 240 20.68 7.89 -2.12
C LEU A 240 19.50 7.51 -1.22
N SER A 241 18.97 8.46 -0.45
CA SER A 241 17.77 8.23 0.39
C SER A 241 16.54 7.94 -0.45
N VAL A 242 16.36 8.66 -1.56
CA VAL A 242 15.26 8.45 -2.51
C VAL A 242 15.38 7.09 -3.20
N LEU A 243 16.59 6.65 -3.54
CA LEU A 243 16.82 5.30 -4.06
C LEU A 243 16.43 4.22 -3.05
N GLU A 244 16.84 4.36 -1.80
CA GLU A 244 16.49 3.42 -0.71
C GLU A 244 14.98 3.33 -0.51
N GLU A 245 14.32 4.48 -0.39
CA GLU A 245 12.86 4.57 -0.22
C GLU A 245 12.11 4.01 -1.44
N TRP A 246 12.58 4.29 -2.65
CA TRP A 246 12.00 3.72 -3.87
C TRP A 246 12.06 2.19 -3.90
N VAL A 247 13.17 1.58 -3.50
CA VAL A 247 13.26 0.11 -3.41
C VAL A 247 12.32 -0.41 -2.31
N GLU A 248 12.36 0.16 -1.10
CA GLU A 248 11.51 -0.28 0.02
C GLU A 248 10.01 -0.20 -0.31
N THR A 249 9.61 0.77 -1.13
CA THR A 249 8.21 1.01 -1.55
C THR A 249 7.81 0.33 -2.86
N GLY A 250 8.59 -0.64 -3.36
CA GLY A 250 8.20 -1.51 -4.49
C GLY A 250 9.01 -1.31 -5.77
N GLY A 251 10.13 -0.59 -5.73
CA GLY A 251 11.09 -0.50 -6.82
C GLY A 251 11.93 -1.77 -6.96
N LEU A 252 12.39 -2.05 -8.17
CA LEU A 252 13.31 -3.15 -8.47
C LEU A 252 14.68 -2.61 -8.86
N LEU A 253 15.65 -2.81 -7.97
CA LEU A 253 17.03 -2.42 -8.19
C LEU A 253 17.85 -3.63 -8.66
N VAL A 254 18.54 -3.50 -9.79
CA VAL A 254 19.56 -4.45 -10.24
C VAL A 254 20.94 -3.85 -9.98
N THR A 255 21.74 -4.52 -9.16
CA THR A 255 23.15 -4.14 -8.91
C THR A 255 24.09 -5.16 -9.52
N THR A 256 25.22 -4.69 -10.05
CA THR A 256 26.27 -5.56 -10.57
C THR A 256 27.47 -5.56 -9.63
N THR A 257 27.96 -6.75 -9.27
CA THR A 257 28.98 -6.95 -8.24
C THR A 257 30.20 -7.71 -8.73
N GLY A 258 30.43 -7.82 -10.04
CA GLY A 258 31.65 -8.40 -10.60
C GLY A 258 32.93 -7.59 -10.29
N ILE A 259 33.83 -7.48 -11.24
CA ILE A 259 35.13 -6.79 -11.05
C ILE A 259 35.04 -5.32 -10.57
N SER A 260 33.87 -4.69 -10.73
CA SER A 260 33.61 -3.27 -10.43
C SER A 260 32.78 -3.06 -9.15
N TRP A 261 32.55 -4.09 -8.34
CA TRP A 261 31.62 -4.04 -7.20
C TRP A 261 31.95 -2.96 -6.18
N GLN A 262 33.24 -2.69 -5.94
CA GLN A 262 33.63 -1.68 -4.97
C GLN A 262 33.09 -0.31 -5.34
N LYS A 263 32.97 0.03 -6.64
CA LYS A 263 32.38 1.29 -7.10
C LYS A 263 30.87 1.32 -6.82
N VAL A 264 30.17 0.26 -7.23
CA VAL A 264 28.70 0.17 -7.09
C VAL A 264 28.30 0.20 -5.62
N TYR A 265 29.05 -0.48 -4.74
CA TYR A 265 28.71 -0.60 -3.32
C TYR A 265 29.29 0.54 -2.46
N ARG A 266 30.11 1.45 -3.00
CA ARG A 266 30.82 2.44 -2.18
C ARG A 266 29.89 3.42 -1.47
N GLY A 267 28.96 4.01 -2.21
CA GLY A 267 28.01 5.01 -1.72
C GLY A 267 26.61 4.46 -1.47
N LEU A 268 26.32 3.25 -1.95
CA LEU A 268 25.01 2.62 -1.77
C LEU A 268 24.69 2.44 -0.27
N PRO A 269 23.42 2.60 0.16
CA PRO A 269 22.99 2.27 1.53
C PRO A 269 23.26 0.80 1.89
N GLU A 270 23.54 0.51 3.16
CA GLU A 270 23.83 -0.87 3.62
C GLU A 270 22.62 -1.80 3.47
N SER A 271 21.40 -1.28 3.62
CA SER A 271 20.14 -2.01 3.38
C SER A 271 20.05 -2.59 1.96
N LEU A 272 20.70 -1.94 0.98
CA LEU A 272 20.75 -2.33 -0.43
C LEU A 272 22.00 -3.14 -0.80
N LYS A 273 22.81 -3.59 0.18
CA LYS A 273 23.99 -4.47 -0.01
C LYS A 273 23.81 -5.85 0.62
N PRO A 274 22.79 -6.63 0.22
CA PRO A 274 22.53 -7.93 0.85
C PRO A 274 23.62 -8.97 0.57
N PHE A 275 24.40 -8.83 -0.51
CA PHE A 275 25.49 -9.75 -0.86
C PHE A 275 26.86 -9.21 -0.44
N SER A 276 27.49 -9.82 0.57
CA SER A 276 28.79 -9.37 1.06
C SER A 276 29.94 -9.93 0.20
N VAL A 277 30.44 -9.14 -0.75
CA VAL A 277 31.53 -9.54 -1.66
C VAL A 277 32.88 -9.60 -0.92
N THR A 278 33.60 -10.69 -1.12
CA THR A 278 34.94 -10.94 -0.55
C THR A 278 36.02 -10.98 -1.62
N ARG A 279 35.73 -11.60 -2.77
CA ARG A 279 36.65 -11.76 -3.91
C ARG A 279 35.88 -11.95 -5.21
N VAL A 280 36.59 -11.92 -6.33
CA VAL A 280 36.05 -12.21 -7.67
C VAL A 280 36.92 -13.27 -8.31
N GLU A 281 36.32 -14.30 -8.90
CA GLU A 281 37.03 -15.39 -9.56
C GLU A 281 36.34 -15.88 -10.83
N ASP A 282 37.10 -16.54 -11.71
CA ASP A 282 36.57 -17.16 -12.92
C ASP A 282 35.73 -18.41 -12.57
N ALA A 283 34.57 -18.54 -13.19
CA ALA A 283 33.67 -19.68 -13.04
C ALA A 283 33.24 -20.22 -14.42
N ILE A 284 33.07 -21.53 -14.51
CA ILE A 284 32.54 -22.17 -15.72
C ILE A 284 31.02 -22.02 -15.68
N THR A 285 30.46 -21.28 -16.65
CA THR A 285 29.05 -20.88 -16.62
C THR A 285 28.29 -21.21 -17.89
N GLU A 286 28.96 -21.66 -18.95
CA GLU A 286 28.35 -21.96 -20.26
C GLU A 286 27.14 -22.90 -20.16
N ASP A 287 27.29 -24.05 -19.50
CA ASP A 287 26.22 -25.04 -19.33
C ASP A 287 25.02 -24.49 -18.56
N ILE A 288 25.28 -23.65 -17.53
CA ILE A 288 24.23 -23.08 -16.68
C ILE A 288 23.46 -22.03 -17.47
N LEU A 289 24.18 -21.15 -18.19
CA LEU A 289 23.59 -20.10 -19.02
C LEU A 289 22.80 -20.68 -20.20
N GLU A 290 23.29 -21.74 -20.84
CA GLU A 290 22.58 -22.41 -21.93
C GLU A 290 21.26 -23.00 -21.45
N LYS A 291 21.25 -23.67 -20.29
CA LYS A 291 20.03 -24.22 -19.68
C LYS A 291 19.06 -23.13 -19.25
N PHE A 292 19.57 -22.06 -18.66
CA PHE A 292 18.75 -20.96 -18.14
C PHE A 292 18.09 -20.13 -19.26
N THR A 293 18.77 -19.95 -20.38
CA THR A 293 18.28 -19.15 -21.51
C THR A 293 17.65 -19.96 -22.64
N GLY A 294 17.93 -21.27 -22.71
CA GLY A 294 17.61 -22.11 -23.87
C GLY A 294 18.36 -21.68 -25.14
N ARG A 295 19.49 -20.99 -25.00
CA ARG A 295 20.31 -20.43 -26.09
C ARG A 295 21.76 -20.85 -25.94
N ASP A 296 22.45 -20.97 -27.07
CA ASP A 296 23.88 -21.31 -27.09
C ASP A 296 24.71 -20.32 -26.25
N ALA A 297 25.50 -20.87 -25.33
CA ALA A 297 26.37 -20.12 -24.42
C ALA A 297 27.80 -20.67 -24.40
N ALA A 298 28.20 -21.43 -25.42
CA ALA A 298 29.53 -22.01 -25.53
C ALA A 298 30.63 -20.93 -25.39
N GLY A 299 31.59 -21.17 -24.49
CA GLY A 299 32.70 -20.26 -24.23
C GLY A 299 32.36 -19.04 -23.35
N ILE A 300 31.12 -18.92 -22.86
CA ILE A 300 30.72 -17.83 -21.96
C ILE A 300 31.01 -18.23 -20.51
N ASN A 301 32.25 -18.01 -20.09
CA ASN A 301 32.71 -18.20 -18.72
C ASN A 301 32.88 -16.85 -18.01
N LEU A 302 32.17 -16.68 -16.90
CA LEU A 302 32.03 -15.40 -16.21
C LEU A 302 33.00 -15.27 -15.03
N LYS A 303 33.36 -14.01 -14.71
CA LYS A 303 34.04 -13.64 -13.47
C LYS A 303 32.99 -13.31 -12.40
N LEU A 304 32.72 -14.25 -11.52
CA LEU A 304 31.71 -14.15 -10.48
C LEU A 304 32.32 -13.63 -9.17
N ALA A 305 31.59 -12.75 -8.51
CA ALA A 305 31.86 -12.34 -7.15
C ALA A 305 31.46 -13.44 -6.16
N LYS A 306 32.32 -13.62 -5.16
CA LYS A 306 32.19 -14.60 -4.10
C LYS A 306 32.02 -13.88 -2.79
N GLY A 307 31.17 -14.42 -1.94
CA GLY A 307 30.77 -13.72 -0.74
C GLY A 307 29.71 -14.45 0.06
N ASN A 308 29.36 -13.86 1.20
CA ASN A 308 28.21 -14.33 1.96
C ASN A 308 26.94 -13.73 1.34
N HIS A 309 26.08 -14.59 0.79
CA HIS A 309 24.78 -14.22 0.27
C HIS A 309 23.66 -14.26 1.33
N GLY A 310 23.92 -14.68 2.56
CA GLY A 310 22.96 -14.58 3.67
C GLY A 310 21.73 -15.50 3.57
N LEU A 311 21.54 -16.21 2.46
CA LEU A 311 20.45 -17.17 2.26
C LEU A 311 20.59 -18.36 3.24
N LYS A 312 19.50 -18.69 3.93
CA LYS A 312 19.41 -19.87 4.82
C LYS A 312 18.74 -21.00 4.04
N TYR A 313 19.44 -22.12 3.91
CA TYR A 313 18.97 -23.27 3.14
C TYR A 313 18.21 -24.27 4.02
N ILE A 314 17.19 -24.94 3.46
CA ILE A 314 16.42 -26.03 4.08
C ILE A 314 16.60 -27.28 3.21
N ASP A 315 17.15 -28.36 3.77
CA ASP A 315 17.56 -29.55 3.02
C ASP A 315 16.36 -30.37 2.52
N TYR A 316 16.21 -30.55 1.21
CA TYR A 316 15.06 -31.22 0.57
C TYR A 316 15.46 -32.63 0.13
N SER A 317 14.83 -33.68 0.69
CA SER A 317 15.14 -35.08 0.34
C SER A 317 14.34 -35.58 -0.89
N GLU A 318 14.97 -36.42 -1.73
CA GLU A 318 14.65 -36.69 -3.15
C GLU A 318 13.38 -37.54 -3.49
N ASP A 319 12.43 -37.77 -2.59
CA ASP A 319 11.30 -38.68 -2.88
C ASP A 319 10.14 -38.01 -3.66
N TYR A 320 10.25 -38.04 -4.99
CA TYR A 320 9.44 -37.31 -5.99
C TYR A 320 8.00 -37.81 -6.28
N THR A 321 7.37 -38.61 -5.42
CA THR A 321 6.05 -39.21 -5.76
C THR A 321 4.84 -38.64 -5.02
N ASP A 322 5.00 -37.61 -4.20
CA ASP A 322 3.90 -37.15 -3.37
C ASP A 322 3.39 -35.74 -3.81
N PRO A 323 2.17 -35.63 -4.39
CA PRO A 323 1.65 -34.44 -5.07
C PRO A 323 1.26 -33.29 -4.14
N GLY A 324 2.21 -32.79 -3.36
CA GLY A 324 1.90 -31.62 -2.57
C GLY A 324 3.00 -31.00 -1.76
N ASN A 325 4.28 -31.07 -2.10
CA ASN A 325 5.21 -30.05 -1.59
C ASN A 325 4.64 -28.60 -1.84
N GLN A 326 3.96 -27.99 -0.88
CA GLN A 326 3.92 -26.55 -0.67
C GLN A 326 5.28 -26.11 -0.12
N ASN A 327 6.00 -25.41 -0.95
CA ASN A 327 7.32 -24.92 -0.66
C ASN A 327 7.28 -23.96 0.54
N ILE A 328 8.23 -24.09 1.49
CA ILE A 328 8.53 -22.99 2.41
C ILE A 328 9.11 -21.86 1.55
N PHE A 329 8.34 -20.79 1.39
CA PHE A 329 8.72 -19.66 0.54
C PHE A 329 9.72 -18.75 1.27
N SER A 330 11.01 -18.92 0.98
CA SER A 330 11.98 -17.85 1.23
C SER A 330 11.72 -16.71 0.23
N ASP A 331 11.63 -15.46 0.72
CA ASP A 331 11.52 -14.27 -0.14
C ASP A 331 12.85 -13.95 -0.86
N ASP A 332 13.96 -14.54 -0.40
CA ASP A 332 15.29 -14.41 -0.96
C ASP A 332 15.74 -15.74 -1.58
N TYR A 333 16.25 -15.75 -2.81
CA TYR A 333 16.61 -16.97 -3.54
C TYR A 333 17.63 -16.72 -4.66
N ILE A 334 18.33 -17.76 -5.09
CA ILE A 334 19.21 -17.71 -6.27
C ILE A 334 18.36 -17.90 -7.52
N ILE A 335 18.36 -16.91 -8.42
CA ILE A 335 17.62 -16.99 -9.69
C ILE A 335 18.34 -17.94 -10.65
N VAL A 336 19.67 -17.84 -10.72
CA VAL A 336 20.50 -18.68 -11.59
C VAL A 336 21.91 -18.79 -11.01
N GLY A 337 22.51 -19.98 -11.16
CA GLY A 337 23.80 -20.33 -10.60
C GLY A 337 23.66 -21.35 -9.46
N GLU A 338 24.80 -21.77 -8.93
CA GLU A 338 24.87 -22.71 -7.81
C GLU A 338 25.04 -21.96 -6.50
N HIS A 339 24.85 -22.64 -5.35
CA HIS A 339 25.05 -22.04 -4.02
C HIS A 339 26.40 -21.33 -3.87
N ASP A 340 27.49 -21.99 -4.26
CA ASP A 340 28.85 -21.42 -4.20
C ASP A 340 29.15 -20.51 -5.40
N ASN A 341 28.39 -20.64 -6.49
CA ASN A 341 28.57 -19.94 -7.76
C ASN A 341 27.28 -19.25 -8.24
N PRO A 342 26.66 -18.37 -7.44
CA PRO A 342 25.44 -17.69 -7.87
C PRO A 342 25.80 -16.73 -9.00
N ILE A 343 24.97 -16.67 -10.03
CA ILE A 343 25.11 -15.74 -11.16
C ILE A 343 24.15 -14.55 -10.97
N ALA A 344 22.92 -14.81 -10.53
CA ALA A 344 21.96 -13.79 -10.15
C ALA A 344 21.19 -14.21 -8.87
N ILE A 345 21.06 -13.28 -7.93
CA ILE A 345 20.42 -13.50 -6.63
C ILE A 345 19.30 -12.49 -6.45
N HIS A 346 18.13 -12.95 -6.01
CA HIS A 346 17.01 -12.12 -5.61
C HIS A 346 17.00 -11.91 -4.10
N TYR A 347 16.82 -10.66 -3.67
CA TYR A 347 16.56 -10.30 -2.28
C TYR A 347 15.34 -9.41 -2.18
N ARG A 348 14.48 -9.68 -1.20
CA ARG A 348 13.34 -8.83 -0.87
C ARG A 348 13.77 -7.68 0.04
N LYS A 349 13.30 -6.47 -0.27
CA LYS A 349 13.49 -5.26 0.54
C LYS A 349 12.20 -4.46 0.60
N GLY A 350 11.55 -4.45 1.76
CA GLY A 350 10.20 -3.92 1.91
C GLY A 350 9.22 -4.62 0.96
N THR A 351 8.54 -3.84 0.12
CA THR A 351 7.67 -4.35 -0.95
C THR A 351 8.37 -4.48 -2.31
N GLY A 352 9.63 -4.02 -2.43
CA GLY A 352 10.43 -4.15 -3.63
C GLY A 352 11.53 -5.18 -3.51
N SER A 353 12.46 -5.14 -4.46
CA SER A 353 13.48 -6.18 -4.61
C SER A 353 14.82 -5.63 -5.04
N VAL A 354 15.89 -6.28 -4.58
CA VAL A 354 17.26 -6.07 -5.05
C VAL A 354 17.73 -7.34 -5.74
N ILE A 355 17.99 -7.26 -7.04
CA ILE A 355 18.67 -8.31 -7.79
C ILE A 355 20.17 -7.99 -7.79
N VAL A 356 20.99 -8.96 -7.38
CA VAL A 356 22.43 -8.86 -7.48
C VAL A 356 22.91 -9.78 -8.60
N LEU A 357 23.38 -9.18 -9.69
CA LEU A 357 24.19 -9.89 -10.68
C LEU A 357 25.61 -9.99 -10.13
N THR A 358 26.10 -11.21 -9.91
CA THR A 358 27.42 -11.43 -9.28
C THR A 358 28.58 -11.18 -10.24
N PHE A 359 28.30 -10.78 -11.47
CA PHE A 359 29.28 -10.44 -12.50
C PHE A 359 29.00 -9.06 -13.08
N ASP A 360 29.85 -8.62 -14.00
CA ASP A 360 29.67 -7.37 -14.73
C ASP A 360 29.18 -7.67 -16.16
N PRO A 361 27.89 -7.42 -16.49
CA PRO A 361 27.31 -7.72 -17.79
C PRO A 361 27.78 -6.76 -18.89
N THR A 362 28.59 -5.76 -18.56
CA THR A 362 29.19 -4.83 -19.53
C THR A 362 30.63 -5.22 -19.90
N VAL A 363 31.11 -6.38 -19.42
CA VAL A 363 32.48 -6.88 -19.65
C VAL A 363 32.44 -8.20 -20.43
N GLU A 364 33.50 -8.46 -21.21
CA GLU A 364 33.68 -9.73 -21.91
C GLU A 364 33.81 -10.92 -20.95
N PRO A 365 33.32 -12.12 -21.32
CA PRO A 365 32.72 -12.47 -22.62
C PRO A 365 31.21 -12.15 -22.75
N PHE A 366 30.56 -11.68 -21.68
CA PHE A 366 29.10 -11.47 -21.70
C PHE A 366 28.68 -10.28 -22.57
N ALA A 367 29.45 -9.20 -22.58
CA ALA A 367 29.14 -8.00 -23.36
C ALA A 367 28.94 -8.28 -24.87
N SER A 368 29.81 -9.11 -25.46
CA SER A 368 29.69 -9.51 -26.87
C SER A 368 28.76 -10.69 -27.12
N TRP A 369 28.30 -11.40 -26.08
CA TRP A 369 27.42 -12.55 -26.24
C TRP A 369 26.13 -12.16 -26.96
N HIS A 370 25.80 -12.90 -28.02
CA HIS A 370 24.64 -12.61 -28.87
C HIS A 370 23.31 -12.78 -28.12
N HIS A 371 23.25 -13.70 -27.14
CA HIS A 371 22.03 -14.04 -26.42
C HIS A 371 21.90 -13.38 -25.04
N LYS A 372 22.69 -12.35 -24.73
CA LYS A 372 22.59 -11.60 -23.46
C LYS A 372 21.20 -11.04 -23.15
N THR A 373 20.42 -10.67 -24.17
CA THR A 373 19.02 -10.25 -23.99
C THR A 373 18.15 -11.38 -23.45
N ALA A 374 18.34 -12.61 -23.95
CA ALA A 374 17.61 -13.78 -23.46
C ALA A 374 17.95 -14.09 -22.00
N PHE A 375 19.19 -13.83 -21.57
CA PHE A 375 19.57 -13.95 -20.15
C PHE A 375 18.77 -12.99 -19.27
N MET A 376 18.72 -11.70 -19.61
CA MET A 376 17.94 -10.75 -18.80
C MET A 376 16.43 -10.99 -18.87
N GLU A 377 15.91 -11.40 -20.03
CA GLU A 377 14.51 -11.85 -20.15
C GLU A 377 14.22 -12.97 -19.15
N SER A 378 15.07 -13.99 -19.06
CA SER A 378 14.94 -15.05 -18.06
C SER A 378 15.07 -14.53 -16.63
N VAL A 379 15.99 -13.60 -16.33
CA VAL A 379 16.08 -12.98 -14.98
C VAL A 379 14.77 -12.28 -14.60
N PHE A 380 14.17 -11.51 -15.52
CA PHE A 380 12.91 -10.80 -15.25
C PHE A 380 11.72 -11.75 -15.03
N LYS A 381 11.64 -12.87 -15.78
CA LYS A 381 10.61 -13.91 -15.58
C LYS A 381 10.59 -14.44 -14.15
N TYR A 382 11.75 -14.46 -13.51
CA TYR A 382 11.96 -15.07 -12.21
C TYR A 382 12.11 -14.04 -11.09
N THR A 383 11.66 -12.82 -11.32
CA THR A 383 11.60 -11.79 -10.29
C THR A 383 10.15 -11.51 -9.91
N ASP A 384 9.82 -11.60 -8.62
CA ASP A 384 8.56 -11.05 -8.12
C ASP A 384 8.62 -9.53 -8.24
N THR A 385 7.72 -8.97 -9.04
CA THR A 385 7.66 -7.53 -9.26
C THR A 385 6.35 -7.01 -8.67
N GLY A 386 6.43 -6.04 -7.76
CA GLY A 386 5.27 -5.23 -7.34
C GLY A 386 4.67 -4.38 -8.48
N ILE A 387 5.13 -4.61 -9.72
CA ILE A 387 4.76 -3.95 -10.96
C ILE A 387 3.31 -4.32 -11.33
N GLU A 388 2.86 -5.57 -11.16
CA GLU A 388 1.48 -5.98 -11.49
C GLU A 388 0.41 -5.22 -10.68
N ASP A 389 0.68 -4.87 -9.43
CA ASP A 389 -0.22 -4.05 -8.60
C ASP A 389 -0.38 -2.61 -9.14
N ARG A 390 0.53 -2.16 -10.01
CA ARG A 390 0.43 -0.87 -10.72
C ARG A 390 -0.52 -0.96 -11.92
N PHE A 391 -0.77 -2.16 -12.48
CA PHE A 391 -1.42 -2.34 -13.79
C PHE A 391 -2.85 -2.91 -13.77
N TYR A 392 -3.32 -3.55 -12.68
CA TYR A 392 -4.64 -4.23 -12.68
C TYR A 392 -5.88 -3.31 -12.76
N ASP A 393 -6.40 -3.19 -13.99
CA ASP A 393 -7.73 -3.55 -14.52
C ASP A 393 -9.01 -2.93 -13.91
N TYR A 394 -9.27 -1.65 -14.23
CA TYR A 394 -10.60 -1.09 -14.54
C TYR A 394 -10.41 0.26 -15.26
N GLY A 395 -9.95 0.21 -16.52
CA GLY A 395 -9.81 1.38 -17.39
C GLY A 395 -8.69 2.36 -17.00
N ASN A 396 -7.69 2.51 -17.89
CA ASN A 396 -6.63 3.52 -17.82
C ASN A 396 -6.07 3.73 -16.40
N GLY A 397 -5.26 2.77 -15.92
CA GLY A 397 -4.73 2.55 -14.56
C GLY A 397 -4.05 3.72 -13.81
N PHE A 398 -4.16 4.96 -14.28
CA PHE A 398 -3.67 6.19 -13.67
C PHE A 398 -4.22 6.48 -12.26
N TYR A 399 -5.40 5.97 -11.94
CA TYR A 399 -6.15 6.41 -10.76
C TYR A 399 -5.82 5.64 -9.47
N ARG A 400 -5.27 4.42 -9.58
CA ARG A 400 -5.29 3.46 -8.46
C ARG A 400 -4.15 3.65 -7.44
N ARG A 401 -2.93 4.01 -7.82
CA ARG A 401 -1.81 4.16 -6.85
C ARG A 401 -2.09 5.26 -5.82
N TYR A 402 -2.56 6.44 -6.24
CA TYR A 402 -2.95 7.50 -5.30
C TYR A 402 -4.30 7.25 -4.62
N ALA A 403 -5.24 6.53 -5.26
CA ALA A 403 -6.54 6.21 -4.64
C ALA A 403 -6.48 5.05 -3.62
N ASN A 404 -5.51 4.13 -3.72
CA ASN A 404 -5.42 2.90 -2.91
C ASN A 404 -4.10 2.77 -2.11
N SER A 405 -3.19 3.75 -2.13
CA SER A 405 -1.93 3.72 -1.36
C SER A 405 -2.14 3.80 0.16
N GLY A 406 -3.24 4.41 0.61
CA GLY A 406 -3.83 4.07 1.90
C GLY A 406 -4.90 3.03 1.64
N GLY A 407 -4.96 1.93 2.40
CA GLY A 407 -6.13 1.04 2.35
C GLY A 407 -7.40 1.89 2.35
N THR A 408 -8.42 1.52 1.57
CA THR A 408 -9.62 2.33 1.24
C THR A 408 -10.17 3.13 2.44
N TYR A 409 -10.02 2.59 3.65
CA TYR A 409 -10.39 3.23 4.92
C TYR A 409 -9.53 4.41 5.38
N ILE A 410 -8.21 4.46 5.18
CA ILE A 410 -7.34 5.56 5.66
C ILE A 410 -7.73 6.88 4.98
N GLN A 411 -7.94 6.87 3.67
CA GLN A 411 -8.41 8.05 2.94
C GLN A 411 -9.83 8.45 3.35
N ASP A 412 -10.73 7.47 3.51
CA ASP A 412 -12.09 7.74 3.98
C ASP A 412 -12.09 8.37 5.39
N ILE A 413 -11.24 7.89 6.31
CA ILE A 413 -11.10 8.48 7.66
C ILE A 413 -10.53 9.90 7.58
N ALA A 414 -9.54 10.15 6.73
CA ALA A 414 -8.98 11.49 6.56
C ALA A 414 -10.01 12.48 5.99
N THR A 415 -10.92 12.00 5.14
CA THR A 415 -11.96 12.82 4.48
C THR A 415 -13.31 12.86 5.21
N ASP A 416 -13.46 12.12 6.31
CA ASP A 416 -14.63 12.15 7.20
C ASP A 416 -14.65 13.42 8.07
N VAL A 417 -15.79 14.09 8.19
CA VAL A 417 -15.92 15.21 9.13
C VAL A 417 -15.85 14.70 10.58
N PRO A 418 -15.05 15.30 11.48
CA PRO A 418 -14.97 14.88 12.88
C PRO A 418 -16.35 14.82 13.56
N TYR A 419 -16.67 13.68 14.19
CA TYR A 419 -18.01 13.41 14.74
C TYR A 419 -18.35 14.30 15.94
N ASP A 420 -17.35 14.79 16.68
CA ASP A 420 -17.50 15.73 17.80
C ASP A 420 -17.95 17.15 17.36
N ARG A 421 -18.05 17.38 16.04
CA ARG A 421 -18.38 18.69 15.45
C ARG A 421 -19.67 18.73 14.66
N MET A 422 -20.50 17.69 14.74
CA MET A 422 -21.84 17.75 14.15
C MET A 422 -22.66 18.89 14.80
N PRO A 423 -23.44 19.65 14.00
CA PRO A 423 -24.39 20.60 14.55
C PRO A 423 -25.28 19.90 15.59
N PRO A 424 -25.66 20.57 16.70
CA PRO A 424 -26.51 19.96 17.72
C PRO A 424 -27.95 19.88 17.19
N TYR A 425 -28.21 18.96 16.26
CA TYR A 425 -29.48 18.84 15.55
C TYR A 425 -30.66 18.69 16.52
N GLY A 426 -30.48 17.94 17.61
CA GLY A 426 -31.49 17.81 18.66
C GLY A 426 -31.90 19.16 19.26
N LEU A 427 -30.92 20.01 19.60
CA LEU A 427 -31.17 21.35 20.10
C LEU A 427 -31.82 22.25 19.03
N MET A 428 -31.44 22.11 17.75
CA MET A 428 -32.09 22.82 16.64
C MET A 428 -33.57 22.43 16.49
N PHE A 429 -33.89 21.13 16.60
CA PHE A 429 -35.27 20.64 16.58
C PHE A 429 -36.06 21.09 17.81
N ILE A 430 -35.43 21.13 18.98
CA ILE A 430 -36.05 21.66 20.21
C ILE A 430 -36.38 23.15 20.02
N ILE A 431 -35.43 23.95 19.53
CA ILE A 431 -35.63 25.38 19.26
C ILE A 431 -36.74 25.60 18.22
N LEU A 432 -36.77 24.79 17.15
CA LEU A 432 -37.84 24.84 16.15
C LEU A 432 -39.20 24.46 16.75
N GLY A 433 -39.25 23.42 17.59
CA GLY A 433 -40.46 23.01 18.30
C GLY A 433 -41.00 24.10 19.22
N ILE A 434 -40.12 24.75 19.98
CA ILE A 434 -40.47 25.91 20.81
C ILE A 434 -41.05 27.03 19.94
N TYR A 435 -40.43 27.34 18.80
CA TYR A 435 -40.95 28.34 17.88
C TYR A 435 -42.35 27.98 17.35
N VAL A 436 -42.59 26.74 16.94
CA VAL A 436 -43.92 26.29 16.46
C VAL A 436 -44.99 26.42 17.54
N ILE A 437 -44.65 26.06 18.79
CA ILE A 437 -45.55 26.21 19.94
C ILE A 437 -45.83 27.68 20.24
N LEU A 438 -44.80 28.54 20.18
CA LEU A 438 -44.94 29.97 20.41
C LEU A 438 -45.78 30.63 19.33
N ALA A 439 -45.48 30.39 18.05
CA ALA A 439 -46.15 31.00 16.91
C ALA A 439 -47.59 30.50 16.71
N GLY A 440 -47.86 29.23 17.06
CA GLY A 440 -49.17 28.61 16.92
C GLY A 440 -50.02 28.76 18.18
N PRO A 441 -50.08 27.72 19.05
CA PRO A 441 -51.03 27.65 20.15
C PRO A 441 -50.86 28.78 21.16
N VAL A 442 -49.63 29.14 21.56
CA VAL A 442 -49.41 30.17 22.58
C VAL A 442 -49.86 31.54 22.07
N LEU A 443 -49.38 31.96 20.89
CA LEU A 443 -49.79 33.24 20.30
C LEU A 443 -51.30 33.28 20.05
N TYR A 444 -51.89 32.20 19.52
CA TYR A 444 -53.34 32.10 19.34
C TYR A 444 -54.11 32.26 20.65
N LEU A 445 -53.73 31.54 21.71
CA LEU A 445 -54.41 31.60 23.02
C LEU A 445 -54.28 32.99 23.65
N VAL A 446 -53.11 33.62 23.56
CA VAL A 446 -52.87 34.99 24.06
C VAL A 446 -53.72 36.00 23.30
N LEU A 447 -53.75 35.95 21.98
CA LEU A 447 -54.55 36.85 21.14
C LEU A 447 -56.05 36.60 21.27
N LYS A 448 -56.46 35.33 21.45
CA LYS A 448 -57.84 34.94 21.75
C LYS A 448 -58.32 35.51 23.08
N ARG A 449 -57.48 35.46 24.12
CA ARG A 449 -57.81 36.01 25.45
C ARG A 449 -57.88 37.53 25.47
N LYS A 450 -57.12 38.21 24.59
CA LYS A 450 -57.15 39.67 24.42
C LYS A 450 -58.14 40.17 23.37
N ASP A 451 -58.87 39.26 22.71
CA ASP A 451 -59.79 39.54 21.61
C ASP A 451 -59.18 40.35 20.45
N ARG A 452 -57.91 40.08 20.13
CA ARG A 452 -57.12 40.77 19.08
C ARG A 452 -56.49 39.77 18.11
N ARG A 453 -57.31 38.84 17.61
CA ARG A 453 -56.84 37.72 16.74
C ARG A 453 -56.39 38.21 15.36
N ASP A 454 -56.91 39.35 14.94
CA ASP A 454 -56.45 40.09 13.77
C ASP A 454 -54.95 40.41 13.86
N LEU A 455 -54.38 40.74 15.03
CA LEU A 455 -52.93 41.01 15.14
C LEU A 455 -52.02 39.83 14.76
N ALA A 456 -52.56 38.60 14.64
CA ALA A 456 -51.79 37.43 14.22
C ALA A 456 -51.12 37.62 12.86
N TRP A 457 -51.73 38.35 11.92
CA TRP A 457 -51.16 38.58 10.58
C TRP A 457 -49.88 39.43 10.61
N VAL A 458 -49.64 40.20 11.67
CA VAL A 458 -48.38 40.98 11.89
C VAL A 458 -47.42 40.22 12.81
N LEU A 459 -47.94 39.68 13.91
CA LEU A 459 -47.12 39.09 14.96
C LEU A 459 -46.45 37.78 14.53
N ILE A 460 -47.11 36.97 13.70
CA ILE A 460 -46.50 35.75 13.17
C ILE A 460 -45.30 36.11 12.28
N PRO A 461 -45.41 36.96 11.23
CA PRO A 461 -44.26 37.39 10.45
C PRO A 461 -43.15 38.04 11.29
N ALA A 462 -43.50 38.89 12.26
CA ALA A 462 -42.51 39.51 13.14
C ALA A 462 -41.74 38.47 13.96
N LEU A 463 -42.44 37.48 14.54
CA LEU A 463 -41.82 36.38 15.27
C LEU A 463 -40.95 35.51 14.36
N SER A 464 -41.36 35.26 13.11
CA SER A 464 -40.56 34.54 12.12
C SER A 464 -39.26 35.27 11.79
N VAL A 465 -39.28 36.60 11.63
CA VAL A 465 -38.07 37.41 11.40
C VAL A 465 -37.13 37.37 12.60
N VAL A 466 -37.65 37.48 13.82
CA VAL A 466 -36.86 37.36 15.06
C VAL A 466 -36.25 35.97 15.18
N PHE A 467 -37.03 34.92 14.90
CA PHE A 467 -36.54 33.55 14.90
C PHE A 467 -35.45 33.33 13.85
N LEU A 468 -35.65 33.83 12.62
CA LEU A 468 -34.65 33.77 11.55
C LEU A 468 -33.36 34.49 11.95
N ALA A 469 -33.46 35.69 12.52
CA ALA A 469 -32.30 36.44 13.01
C ALA A 469 -31.59 35.71 14.16
N GLY A 470 -32.34 35.15 15.10
CA GLY A 470 -31.81 34.33 16.19
C GLY A 470 -31.08 33.08 15.68
N MET A 471 -31.69 32.36 14.75
CA MET A 471 -31.09 31.19 14.10
C MET A 471 -29.85 31.55 13.28
N TYR A 472 -29.86 32.70 12.61
CA TYR A 472 -28.70 33.19 11.86
C TYR A 472 -27.53 33.52 12.80
N ILE A 473 -27.78 34.22 13.91
CA ILE A 473 -26.76 34.54 14.92
C ILE A 473 -26.24 33.26 15.60
N PHE A 474 -27.15 32.34 15.94
CA PHE A 474 -26.79 31.05 16.51
C PHE A 474 -25.91 30.25 15.55
N GLY A 475 -26.33 30.11 14.29
CA GLY A 475 -25.59 29.45 13.23
C GLY A 475 -24.21 30.07 12.99
N PHE A 476 -24.10 31.41 13.04
CA PHE A 476 -22.84 32.12 12.89
C PHE A 476 -21.87 31.87 14.05
N LYS A 477 -22.36 31.76 15.30
CA LYS A 477 -21.53 31.40 16.46
C LYS A 477 -21.11 29.93 16.47
N THR A 478 -21.93 29.04 15.94
CA THR A 478 -21.62 27.60 15.84
C THR A 478 -20.76 27.25 14.62
N ARG A 479 -20.58 28.18 13.68
CA ARG A 479 -19.77 27.95 12.48
C ARG A 479 -18.28 27.85 12.85
N LEU A 480 -17.63 26.80 12.36
CA LEU A 480 -16.19 26.64 12.46
C LEU A 480 -15.50 27.72 11.59
N ASN A 481 -14.86 28.68 12.25
CA ASN A 481 -14.18 29.80 11.60
C ASN A 481 -12.74 29.47 11.16
N SER A 482 -12.19 28.34 11.61
CA SER A 482 -10.90 27.80 11.18
C SER A 482 -11.10 26.64 10.22
N ALA A 483 -10.16 26.46 9.28
CA ALA A 483 -10.06 25.23 8.52
C ALA A 483 -9.78 24.04 9.45
N ILE A 484 -10.17 22.85 9.02
CA ILE A 484 -9.88 21.59 9.70
C ILE A 484 -8.97 20.77 8.81
N VAL A 485 -8.00 20.11 9.41
CA VAL A 485 -7.19 19.08 8.76
C VAL A 485 -7.27 17.83 9.61
N ASN A 486 -7.77 16.74 9.03
CA ASN A 486 -7.62 15.43 9.64
C ASN A 486 -6.40 14.76 9.03
N THR A 487 -5.52 14.23 9.86
CA THR A 487 -4.33 13.51 9.43
C THR A 487 -4.45 12.07 9.92
N VAL A 488 -4.31 11.12 9.00
CA VAL A 488 -4.22 9.70 9.32
C VAL A 488 -2.85 9.22 8.90
N SER A 489 -2.10 8.62 9.82
CA SER A 489 -0.70 8.25 9.59
C SER A 489 -0.44 6.79 9.91
N LEU A 490 0.41 6.15 9.13
CA LEU A 490 0.98 4.84 9.40
C LEU A 490 2.48 5.05 9.67
N ILE A 491 2.94 4.62 10.85
CA ILE A 491 4.31 4.76 11.34
C ILE A 491 4.89 3.35 11.43
N GLU A 492 5.80 3.01 10.53
CA GLU A 492 6.39 1.66 10.44
C GLU A 492 7.88 1.69 10.78
N THR A 493 8.32 0.69 11.53
CA THR A 493 9.74 0.49 11.83
C THR A 493 10.03 -0.98 12.10
N GLU A 494 11.32 -1.31 12.11
CA GLU A 494 11.83 -2.63 12.47
C GLU A 494 12.67 -2.53 13.75
N SER A 495 12.68 -3.60 14.53
CA SER A 495 13.53 -3.71 15.71
C SER A 495 15.00 -3.53 15.32
N GLY A 496 15.69 -2.64 16.02
CA GLY A 496 17.07 -2.26 15.72
C GLY A 496 17.22 -0.95 14.96
N SER A 497 16.15 -0.44 14.31
CA SER A 497 16.16 0.85 13.63
C SER A 497 16.12 2.03 14.62
N ASP A 498 16.79 3.13 14.28
CA ASP A 498 16.72 4.42 14.99
C ASP A 498 15.71 5.40 14.36
N LYS A 499 14.97 4.93 13.34
CA LYS A 499 14.02 5.70 12.55
C LYS A 499 12.75 4.91 12.26
N ALA A 500 11.65 5.63 12.05
CA ALA A 500 10.41 5.09 11.52
C ALA A 500 10.00 5.82 10.25
N TYR A 501 9.46 5.06 9.30
CA TYR A 501 8.86 5.58 8.08
C TYR A 501 7.40 5.95 8.34
N VAL A 502 7.01 7.17 7.95
CA VAL A 502 5.67 7.70 8.18
C VAL A 502 5.00 7.96 6.83
N SER A 503 3.90 7.26 6.58
CA SER A 503 2.99 7.54 5.46
C SER A 503 1.70 8.16 5.98
N SER A 504 1.31 9.32 5.45
CA SER A 504 0.17 10.10 5.93
C SER A 504 -0.80 10.47 4.83
N VAL A 505 -2.08 10.46 5.16
CA VAL A 505 -3.16 11.01 4.34
C VAL A 505 -3.84 12.13 5.13
N MET A 506 -3.99 13.30 4.53
CA MET A 506 -4.61 14.47 5.17
C MET A 506 -5.85 14.91 4.42
N GLY A 507 -6.97 15.11 5.12
CA GLY A 507 -8.16 15.76 4.58
C GLY A 507 -8.26 17.20 5.07
N ALA A 508 -7.96 18.15 4.20
CA ALA A 508 -8.08 19.58 4.46
C ALA A 508 -9.46 20.11 4.07
N PHE A 509 -10.26 20.55 5.04
CA PHE A 509 -11.62 21.04 4.83
C PHE A 509 -11.67 22.56 4.69
N ASN A 510 -12.33 23.03 3.63
CA ASN A 510 -12.55 24.46 3.43
C ASN A 510 -13.66 25.00 4.36
N ASN A 511 -13.40 26.14 5.00
CA ASN A 511 -14.33 26.86 5.86
C ASN A 511 -15.18 27.92 5.11
N ARG A 512 -14.91 28.13 3.80
CA ARG A 512 -15.64 29.02 2.89
C ARG A 512 -15.85 28.36 1.52
N ARG A 513 -16.71 28.94 0.67
CA ARG A 513 -16.78 28.57 -0.76
C ARG A 513 -15.72 29.35 -1.54
N GLY A 514 -15.23 28.78 -2.64
CA GLY A 514 -14.28 29.42 -3.55
C GLY A 514 -12.89 28.78 -3.48
N THR A 515 -11.83 29.60 -3.45
CA THR A 515 -10.46 29.10 -3.42
C THR A 515 -10.06 28.61 -2.03
N ILE A 516 -9.53 27.39 -1.96
CA ILE A 516 -8.76 26.91 -0.81
C ILE A 516 -7.27 27.08 -1.13
N THR A 517 -6.54 27.70 -0.21
CA THR A 517 -5.09 27.87 -0.30
C THR A 517 -4.44 27.02 0.78
N ILE A 518 -3.51 26.15 0.42
CA ILE A 518 -2.74 25.31 1.34
C ILE A 518 -1.27 25.66 1.15
N GLU A 519 -0.58 26.02 2.22
CA GLU A 519 0.83 26.39 2.19
C GLU A 519 1.63 25.50 3.14
N TYR A 520 2.75 24.95 2.67
CA TYR A 520 3.61 24.03 3.42
C TYR A 520 5.07 24.17 2.97
N ASP A 521 6.00 23.66 3.78
CA ASP A 521 7.42 23.61 3.42
C ASP A 521 7.68 22.46 2.43
N SER A 522 8.44 22.69 1.36
CA SER A 522 8.74 21.64 0.37
C SER A 522 9.50 20.46 0.96
N GLY A 523 10.26 20.66 2.05
CA GLY A 523 11.00 19.60 2.75
C GLY A 523 10.15 18.74 3.71
N ASN A 524 8.87 19.07 3.92
CA ASN A 524 8.00 18.33 4.87
C ASN A 524 7.38 17.06 4.28
N GLY A 525 7.78 16.67 3.06
CA GLY A 525 7.36 15.43 2.42
C GLY A 525 5.89 15.39 2.01
N ILE A 526 5.21 16.55 1.97
CA ILE A 526 3.83 16.66 1.49
C ILE A 526 3.83 16.70 -0.03
N TYR A 527 3.06 15.80 -0.63
CA TYR A 527 2.75 15.81 -2.05
C TYR A 527 1.23 15.79 -2.24
N ALA A 528 0.75 16.69 -3.08
CA ALA A 528 -0.66 16.80 -3.38
C ALA A 528 -0.96 16.00 -4.66
N PRO A 529 -1.96 15.10 -4.63
CA PRO A 529 -2.35 14.37 -5.82
C PRO A 529 -2.97 15.35 -6.81
N PHE A 530 -2.49 15.34 -8.05
CA PHE A 530 -3.11 16.13 -9.12
C PHE A 530 -4.43 15.52 -9.62
N ILE A 531 -4.62 14.23 -9.37
CA ILE A 531 -5.82 13.47 -9.75
C ILE A 531 -6.53 13.00 -8.48
N GLU A 532 -7.61 13.66 -8.09
CA GLU A 532 -8.47 13.21 -6.99
C GLU A 532 -9.32 11.99 -7.39
N ARG A 533 -9.63 11.08 -6.43
CA ARG A 533 -10.48 9.88 -6.63
C ARG A 533 -11.83 10.20 -7.28
N GLU A 534 -12.45 11.32 -6.92
CA GLU A 534 -13.74 11.75 -7.48
C GLU A 534 -13.68 12.07 -8.99
N ASN A 535 -12.49 12.30 -9.55
CA ASN A 535 -12.31 12.61 -10.97
C ASN A 535 -12.37 11.37 -11.85
N TYR A 536 -12.20 10.16 -11.30
CA TYR A 536 -12.34 8.89 -12.02
C TYR A 536 -13.71 8.79 -12.72
N TYR A 537 -14.80 9.14 -12.01
CA TYR A 537 -16.15 9.13 -12.57
C TYR A 537 -16.43 10.29 -13.53
N ARG A 538 -15.61 11.35 -13.51
CA ARG A 538 -15.79 12.55 -14.33
C ARG A 538 -15.12 12.43 -15.70
N TYR A 539 -14.04 11.65 -15.79
CA TYR A 539 -13.38 11.31 -17.06
C TYR A 539 -14.37 10.73 -18.09
N TYR A 540 -15.32 9.90 -17.64
CA TYR A 540 -16.35 9.31 -18.51
C TYR A 540 -17.49 10.26 -18.93
N ARG A 541 -17.62 11.45 -18.33
CA ARG A 541 -18.75 12.37 -18.57
C ARG A 541 -18.49 13.47 -19.59
N GLY A 542 -17.31 13.53 -20.21
CA GLY A 542 -17.06 14.28 -21.44
C GLY A 542 -17.61 15.71 -21.49
N THR A 543 -17.48 16.48 -20.41
CA THR A 543 -17.89 17.89 -20.39
C THR A 543 -16.65 18.76 -20.54
N ALA A 544 -16.50 19.29 -21.75
CA ALA A 544 -15.39 20.17 -22.14
C ALA A 544 -15.61 21.58 -21.57
N ASP A 545 -14.93 21.88 -20.46
CA ASP A 545 -14.57 23.24 -20.09
C ASP A 545 -13.09 23.20 -19.73
N ASN A 546 -12.24 23.83 -20.56
CA ASN A 546 -10.77 23.88 -20.43
C ASN A 546 -10.34 24.71 -19.21
N GLN A 547 -10.75 24.29 -18.03
CA GLN A 547 -10.73 25.07 -16.80
C GLN A 547 -9.42 24.82 -16.05
N ILE A 548 -8.77 25.91 -15.62
CA ILE A 548 -7.70 25.83 -14.62
C ILE A 548 -8.33 25.41 -13.30
N ALA A 549 -8.05 24.19 -12.85
CA ALA A 549 -8.61 23.64 -11.61
C ALA A 549 -7.79 24.07 -10.39
N ALA A 550 -6.48 24.22 -10.55
CA ALA A 550 -5.58 24.59 -9.48
C ALA A 550 -4.30 25.29 -9.99
N LYS A 551 -3.60 25.95 -9.07
CA LYS A 551 -2.24 26.48 -9.24
C LYS A 551 -1.34 25.97 -8.10
N TYR A 552 -0.15 25.50 -8.45
CA TYR A 552 0.92 25.14 -7.53
C TYR A 552 2.05 26.13 -7.71
N THR A 553 2.43 26.83 -6.64
CA THR A 553 3.65 27.63 -6.64
C THR A 553 4.71 26.87 -5.87
N VAL A 554 5.73 26.38 -6.59
CA VAL A 554 6.85 25.60 -6.05
C VAL A 554 8.00 26.51 -5.64
N GLY A 555 8.74 26.08 -4.61
CA GLY A 555 9.83 26.82 -3.97
C GLY A 555 10.07 26.27 -2.56
N ASP A 556 10.77 27.01 -1.70
CA ASP A 556 10.99 26.61 -0.30
C ASP A 556 9.65 26.42 0.45
N ARG A 557 8.67 27.28 0.17
CA ARG A 557 7.28 27.07 0.58
C ARG A 557 6.40 26.83 -0.63
N VAL A 558 5.78 25.67 -0.68
CA VAL A 558 4.79 25.32 -1.69
C VAL A 558 3.47 26.01 -1.33
N LYS A 559 2.83 26.63 -2.32
CA LYS A 559 1.48 27.17 -2.21
C LYS A 559 0.56 26.49 -3.23
N TYR A 560 -0.37 25.70 -2.72
CA TYR A 560 -1.42 25.06 -3.51
C TYR A 560 -2.72 25.86 -3.44
N GLU A 561 -3.22 26.29 -4.59
CA GLU A 561 -4.47 27.03 -4.73
C GLU A 561 -5.43 26.25 -5.59
N GLN A 562 -6.52 25.75 -5.00
CA GLN A 562 -7.55 25.06 -5.75
C GLN A 562 -8.80 25.91 -5.87
N TYR A 563 -9.29 26.05 -7.10
CA TYR A 563 -10.38 26.94 -7.45
C TYR A 563 -11.75 26.25 -7.36
N ASN A 564 -12.79 27.05 -7.16
CA ASN A 564 -14.20 26.61 -7.21
C ASN A 564 -14.54 25.43 -6.26
N VAL A 565 -13.93 25.39 -5.06
CA VAL A 565 -14.19 24.36 -4.05
C VAL A 565 -15.47 24.68 -3.27
N ALA A 566 -16.36 23.69 -3.15
CA ALA A 566 -17.58 23.80 -2.36
C ALA A 566 -17.27 23.77 -0.86
N LEU A 567 -18.22 24.28 -0.05
CA LEU A 567 -18.06 24.27 1.41
C LEU A 567 -18.05 22.82 1.91
N TRP A 568 -17.12 22.49 2.81
CA TRP A 568 -16.94 21.15 3.37
C TRP A 568 -16.48 20.06 2.40
N THR A 569 -16.10 20.40 1.17
CA THR A 569 -15.40 19.45 0.30
C THR A 569 -13.97 19.28 0.85
N PRO A 570 -13.59 18.06 1.29
CA PRO A 570 -12.24 17.80 1.76
C PRO A 570 -11.28 17.79 0.58
N LYS A 571 -10.07 18.30 0.80
CA LYS A 571 -8.94 18.19 -0.12
C LYS A 571 -7.90 17.28 0.45
N THR A 572 -7.68 16.18 -0.25
CA THR A 572 -6.77 15.13 0.17
C THR A 572 -5.35 15.52 -0.20
N LEU A 573 -4.45 15.46 0.76
CA LEU A 573 -3.01 15.56 0.59
C LEU A 573 -2.40 14.25 1.07
N TYR A 574 -1.25 13.89 0.51
CA TYR A 574 -0.44 12.78 0.98
C TYR A 574 0.86 13.34 1.53
N ALA A 575 1.48 12.62 2.45
CA ALA A 575 2.82 12.95 2.87
C ALA A 575 3.60 11.73 3.31
N GLN A 576 4.89 11.71 3.00
CA GLN A 576 5.83 10.68 3.42
C GLN A 576 7.03 11.34 4.08
N LYS A 577 7.48 10.82 5.21
CA LYS A 577 8.69 11.31 5.88
C LYS A 577 9.26 10.26 6.82
N THR A 578 10.52 10.42 7.16
CA THR A 578 11.18 9.63 8.20
C THR A 578 11.31 10.43 9.48
N ILE A 579 10.97 9.81 10.62
CA ILE A 579 11.08 10.43 11.95
C ILE A 579 12.05 9.63 12.82
N PRO A 580 12.76 10.28 13.77
CA PRO A 580 13.47 9.56 14.81
C PRO A 580 12.51 8.67 15.61
N PHE A 581 12.83 7.39 15.74
CA PHE A 581 12.00 6.42 16.45
C PHE A 581 12.88 5.24 16.86
N ASP A 582 13.01 4.96 18.17
CA ASP A 582 13.73 3.78 18.63
C ASP A 582 12.86 2.54 18.42
N GLY A 583 13.18 1.74 17.41
CA GLY A 583 12.46 0.52 17.07
C GLY A 583 12.66 -0.62 18.08
N ASN A 584 13.59 -0.49 19.04
CA ASN A 584 13.90 -1.54 20.01
C ASN A 584 12.90 -1.62 21.17
N ILE A 585 11.60 -1.53 20.90
CA ILE A 585 10.54 -1.54 21.92
C ILE A 585 10.23 -2.97 22.40
N LEU A 586 10.42 -3.97 21.54
CA LEU A 586 10.20 -5.38 21.86
C LEU A 586 11.46 -6.00 22.47
N LYS A 587 11.49 -6.19 23.79
CA LYS A 587 12.63 -6.74 24.54
C LYS A 587 12.39 -8.20 24.93
N ASN A 588 13.21 -9.10 24.38
CA ASN A 588 13.23 -10.53 24.73
C ASN A 588 11.85 -11.20 24.66
N ILE A 589 11.05 -10.85 23.64
CA ILE A 589 9.75 -11.49 23.40
C ILE A 589 9.98 -12.91 22.91
N GLN A 590 9.45 -13.89 23.64
CA GLN A 590 9.57 -15.31 23.34
C GLN A 590 8.29 -16.05 23.73
N VAL A 591 8.03 -17.18 23.08
CA VAL A 591 7.02 -18.12 23.54
C VAL A 591 7.68 -19.13 24.46
N LYS A 592 7.17 -19.26 25.68
CA LYS A 592 7.68 -20.18 26.70
C LYS A 592 6.57 -20.61 27.65
N ASP A 593 6.52 -21.91 27.92
CA ASP A 593 5.48 -22.56 28.72
C ASP A 593 4.07 -22.30 28.16
N GLY A 594 3.93 -22.30 26.83
CA GLY A 594 2.67 -22.01 26.14
C GLY A 594 2.18 -20.56 26.30
N SER A 595 3.04 -19.67 26.78
CA SER A 595 2.73 -18.25 27.05
C SER A 595 3.71 -17.33 26.34
N ILE A 596 3.25 -16.16 25.90
CA ILE A 596 4.13 -15.10 25.40
C ILE A 596 4.71 -14.36 26.59
N LYS A 597 6.03 -14.38 26.69
CA LYS A 597 6.80 -13.76 27.77
C LYS A 597 7.78 -12.74 27.21
N GLY A 598 8.05 -11.68 27.95
CA GLY A 598 9.02 -10.65 27.58
C GLY A 598 8.61 -9.28 28.11
N VAL A 599 9.21 -8.21 27.59
CA VAL A 599 8.88 -6.84 27.98
C VAL A 599 8.69 -5.99 26.74
N ILE A 600 7.62 -5.20 26.70
CA ILE A 600 7.45 -4.11 25.75
C ILE A 600 7.85 -2.84 26.48
N GLU A 601 8.94 -2.21 26.05
CA GLU A 601 9.49 -0.99 26.64
C GLU A 601 9.33 0.17 25.66
N ASN A 602 8.34 1.03 25.88
CA ASN A 602 8.09 2.17 25.01
C ASN A 602 9.09 3.29 25.30
N THR A 603 10.26 3.24 24.67
CA THR A 603 11.30 4.27 24.75
C THR A 603 11.05 5.48 23.84
N THR A 604 9.85 5.61 23.29
CA THR A 604 9.50 6.66 22.34
C THR A 604 8.65 7.75 23.00
N PRO A 605 8.59 8.96 22.43
CA PRO A 605 7.68 10.01 22.91
C PRO A 605 6.22 9.76 22.50
N TYR A 606 5.90 8.62 21.88
CA TYR A 606 4.58 8.31 21.35
C TYR A 606 3.83 7.34 22.25
N ASP A 607 2.62 7.69 22.68
CA ASP A 607 1.73 6.78 23.38
C ASP A 607 1.26 5.66 22.43
N LEU A 608 1.36 4.41 22.87
CA LEU A 608 0.89 3.23 22.14
C LEU A 608 -0.45 2.79 22.72
N LEU A 609 -1.55 3.25 22.13
CA LEU A 609 -2.92 3.01 22.60
C LEU A 609 -3.50 1.73 21.98
N ASP A 610 -4.30 0.99 22.76
CA ASP A 610 -4.93 -0.27 22.34
C ASP A 610 -3.96 -1.22 21.63
N ALA A 611 -2.73 -1.38 22.15
CA ALA A 611 -1.68 -2.13 21.49
C ALA A 611 -2.01 -3.63 21.42
N VAL A 612 -1.67 -4.24 20.29
CA VAL A 612 -1.77 -5.67 20.01
C VAL A 612 -0.47 -6.21 19.44
N LEU A 613 -0.12 -7.44 19.82
CA LEU A 613 1.03 -8.15 19.30
C LEU A 613 0.54 -9.30 18.41
N VAL A 614 0.95 -9.31 17.15
CA VAL A 614 0.62 -10.36 16.17
C VAL A 614 1.81 -11.30 16.01
N ILE A 615 1.57 -12.61 16.09
CA ILE A 615 2.54 -13.66 15.76
C ILE A 615 1.83 -14.90 15.21
N GLY A 616 2.28 -15.39 14.05
CA GLY A 616 1.62 -16.51 13.37
C GLY A 616 0.15 -16.20 13.15
N ASN A 617 -0.73 -17.03 13.71
CA ASN A 617 -2.17 -16.82 13.68
C ASN A 617 -2.76 -16.16 14.95
N SER A 618 -1.92 -15.67 15.87
CA SER A 618 -2.33 -15.17 17.17
C SER A 618 -2.25 -13.64 17.24
N ILE A 619 -3.34 -13.00 17.68
CA ILE A 619 -3.48 -11.57 17.94
C ILE A 619 -3.62 -11.41 19.46
N VAL A 620 -2.61 -10.87 20.10
CA VAL A 620 -2.48 -10.83 21.56
C VAL A 620 -2.73 -9.40 22.02
N ARG A 621 -3.80 -9.20 22.79
CA ARG A 621 -4.15 -7.87 23.30
C ARG A 621 -3.23 -7.48 24.46
N ILE A 622 -2.60 -6.32 24.35
CA ILE A 622 -1.72 -5.76 25.38
C ILE A 622 -2.40 -4.59 26.11
N GLY A 623 -3.04 -3.69 25.37
CA GLY A 623 -3.65 -2.46 25.92
C GLY A 623 -2.74 -1.23 25.78
N ASP A 624 -2.97 -0.21 26.60
CA ASP A 624 -2.25 1.06 26.48
C ASP A 624 -0.86 0.98 27.11
N ILE A 625 0.15 1.48 26.39
CA ILE A 625 1.53 1.66 26.84
C ILE A 625 1.91 3.11 26.58
N VAL A 626 1.82 3.95 27.60
CA VAL A 626 2.15 5.37 27.49
C VAL A 626 3.63 5.58 27.17
N ALA A 627 3.96 6.74 26.62
CA ALA A 627 5.34 7.11 26.32
C ALA A 627 6.24 6.94 27.56
N TRP A 628 7.42 6.35 27.37
CA TRP A 628 8.43 6.09 28.40
C TRP A 628 8.05 5.05 29.47
N ASP A 629 7.00 4.26 29.24
CA ASP A 629 6.55 3.19 30.14
C ASP A 629 6.88 1.79 29.60
N SER A 630 6.68 0.76 30.41
CA SER A 630 6.94 -0.63 30.06
C SER A 630 5.86 -1.58 30.56
N VAL A 631 5.57 -2.60 29.77
CA VAL A 631 4.65 -3.68 30.14
C VAL A 631 5.37 -5.01 30.07
N THR A 632 5.33 -5.76 31.17
CA THR A 632 5.83 -7.14 31.22
C THR A 632 4.74 -8.08 30.73
N LEU A 633 5.09 -8.97 29.80
CA LEU A 633 4.19 -9.96 29.22
C LEU A 633 4.35 -11.31 29.94
N ASP A 634 3.21 -11.90 30.29
CA ASP A 634 3.06 -13.30 30.66
C ASP A 634 1.63 -13.73 30.27
N ILE A 635 1.39 -13.87 28.97
CA ILE A 635 0.06 -14.07 28.40
C ILE A 635 -0.03 -15.48 27.80
N PRO A 636 -0.84 -16.39 28.38
CA PRO A 636 -1.09 -17.71 27.81
C PRO A 636 -1.72 -17.62 26.41
N LEU A 637 -1.26 -18.46 25.48
CA LEU A 637 -1.73 -18.49 24.09
C LEU A 637 -3.19 -18.95 23.95
N ASP A 638 -3.76 -19.55 24.99
CA ASP A 638 -5.15 -19.99 25.11
C ASP A 638 -6.00 -19.02 25.96
N SER A 639 -5.44 -17.89 26.38
CA SER A 639 -6.16 -16.90 27.17
C SER A 639 -7.23 -16.17 26.35
N LYS A 640 -8.23 -15.62 27.03
CA LYS A 640 -9.31 -14.81 26.44
C LYS A 640 -8.84 -13.53 25.73
N ASP A 641 -7.60 -13.12 25.98
CA ASP A 641 -6.97 -11.91 25.42
C ASP A 641 -6.15 -12.24 24.16
N VAL A 642 -6.13 -13.52 23.75
CA VAL A 642 -5.55 -14.00 22.48
C VAL A 642 -6.66 -14.39 21.52
N PHE A 643 -6.66 -13.75 20.35
CA PHE A 643 -7.60 -14.01 19.27
C PHE A 643 -6.88 -14.72 18.15
N LYS A 644 -7.57 -15.64 17.47
CA LYS A 644 -7.00 -16.36 16.33
C LYS A 644 -7.36 -15.75 14.98
N ARG A 645 -8.28 -14.79 14.98
CA ARG A 645 -8.86 -14.23 13.77
C ARG A 645 -9.13 -12.72 13.95
N PRO A 646 -8.81 -11.89 12.94
CA PRO A 646 -9.04 -10.45 13.02
C PRO A 646 -10.49 -10.05 13.21
N ASP A 647 -11.43 -10.74 12.55
CA ASP A 647 -12.87 -10.47 12.67
C ASP A 647 -13.39 -10.65 14.09
N ASP A 648 -12.98 -11.72 14.76
CA ASP A 648 -13.32 -11.97 16.18
C ASP A 648 -12.73 -10.89 17.10
N TYR A 649 -11.48 -10.48 16.88
CA TYR A 649 -10.85 -9.38 17.62
C TYR A 649 -11.60 -8.06 17.40
N LEU A 650 -11.82 -7.68 16.14
CA LEU A 650 -12.42 -6.40 15.76
C LEU A 650 -13.88 -6.29 16.23
N GLU A 651 -14.68 -7.36 16.12
CA GLU A 651 -16.05 -7.37 16.62
C GLU A 651 -16.09 -7.28 18.15
N LYS A 652 -15.19 -7.98 18.85
CA LYS A 652 -15.14 -7.96 20.31
C LYS A 652 -14.78 -6.58 20.86
N LEU A 653 -13.85 -5.88 20.22
CA LEU A 653 -13.31 -4.60 20.71
C LEU A 653 -14.09 -3.39 20.19
N TYR A 654 -14.44 -3.39 18.90
CA TYR A 654 -15.06 -2.23 18.24
C TYR A 654 -16.52 -2.47 17.84
N GLY A 655 -17.07 -3.65 18.11
CA GLY A 655 -18.44 -3.99 17.75
C GLY A 655 -18.63 -4.27 16.26
N LYS A 656 -19.89 -4.51 15.89
CA LYS A 656 -20.30 -4.89 14.55
C LYS A 656 -20.21 -3.72 13.57
N THR A 657 -19.92 -4.01 12.30
CA THR A 657 -19.93 -3.00 11.22
C THR A 657 -21.35 -2.59 10.82
N TYR A 658 -22.32 -3.47 11.04
CA TYR A 658 -23.74 -3.28 10.72
C TYR A 658 -24.63 -3.84 11.83
N TYR A 659 -25.74 -3.13 12.10
CA TYR A 659 -26.81 -3.58 12.99
C TYR A 659 -28.14 -3.54 12.22
N PRO A 660 -28.96 -4.60 12.26
CA PRO A 660 -30.22 -4.66 11.50
C PRO A 660 -31.18 -3.53 11.85
N ASN A 661 -31.27 -3.17 13.14
CA ASN A 661 -32.13 -2.09 13.61
C ASN A 661 -31.31 -0.92 14.15
N ARG A 662 -31.78 0.30 13.86
CA ARG A 662 -31.17 1.54 14.37
C ARG A 662 -31.08 1.63 15.90
N ARG A 663 -31.93 0.89 16.64
CA ARG A 663 -31.95 0.89 18.11
C ARG A 663 -30.82 0.06 18.73
N ASP A 664 -30.24 -0.86 17.97
CA ASP A 664 -29.22 -1.79 18.46
C ASP A 664 -27.81 -1.20 18.33
N TYR A 665 -27.67 -0.07 17.64
CA TYR A 665 -26.41 0.63 17.50
C TYR A 665 -25.93 1.15 18.87
N PRO A 666 -24.66 0.91 19.24
CA PRO A 666 -24.12 1.44 20.48
C PRO A 666 -24.10 2.99 20.45
N PRO A 667 -24.24 3.66 21.59
CA PRO A 667 -24.25 5.14 21.64
C PRO A 667 -23.00 5.79 21.03
N ASN A 668 -21.84 5.12 21.14
CA ASN A 668 -20.55 5.53 20.58
C ASN A 668 -20.20 4.83 19.25
N PHE A 669 -21.19 4.34 18.50
CA PHE A 669 -20.96 3.57 17.27
C PHE A 669 -20.05 4.26 16.24
N MET A 670 -20.18 5.59 16.06
CA MET A 670 -19.34 6.33 15.11
C MET A 670 -17.87 6.35 15.54
N GLU A 671 -17.60 6.48 16.83
CA GLU A 671 -16.24 6.43 17.39
C GLU A 671 -15.63 5.03 17.19
N LEU A 672 -16.37 3.99 17.60
CA LEU A 672 -15.92 2.61 17.48
C LEU A 672 -15.68 2.22 16.02
N ARG A 673 -16.56 2.64 15.10
CA ARG A 673 -16.39 2.41 13.66
C ARG A 673 -15.13 3.08 13.11
N GLN A 674 -14.78 4.27 13.58
CA GLN A 674 -13.55 4.94 13.15
C GLN A 674 -12.30 4.24 13.69
N LYS A 675 -12.31 3.81 14.97
CA LYS A 675 -11.22 3.01 15.56
C LYS A 675 -11.05 1.67 14.84
N ARG A 676 -12.15 0.97 14.57
CA ARG A 676 -12.15 -0.27 13.78
C ARG A 676 -11.49 -0.05 12.42
N ARG A 677 -11.96 0.92 11.64
CA ARG A 677 -11.47 1.22 10.29
C ARG A 677 -9.98 1.56 10.24
N LEU A 678 -9.44 2.16 11.30
CA LEU A 678 -8.01 2.50 11.39
C LEU A 678 -7.14 1.25 11.50
N VAL A 679 -7.61 0.22 12.21
CA VAL A 679 -6.84 -1.00 12.50
C VAL A 679 -7.16 -2.14 11.53
N GLU A 680 -8.41 -2.28 11.07
CA GLU A 680 -8.94 -3.43 10.32
C GLU A 680 -8.08 -3.82 9.11
N ASP A 681 -7.89 -2.91 8.15
CA ASP A 681 -7.12 -3.21 6.92
C ASP A 681 -5.66 -3.54 7.20
N TYR A 682 -5.03 -2.84 8.15
CA TYR A 682 -3.62 -3.11 8.48
C TYR A 682 -3.46 -4.41 9.29
N LEU A 683 -4.38 -4.70 10.20
CA LEU A 683 -4.40 -5.92 10.99
C LEU A 683 -4.63 -7.14 10.11
N ASP A 684 -5.57 -7.08 9.16
CA ASP A 684 -5.85 -8.17 8.22
C ASP A 684 -4.61 -8.50 7.36
N LYS A 685 -3.97 -7.46 6.81
CA LYS A 685 -2.71 -7.58 6.05
C LYS A 685 -1.57 -8.13 6.92
N THR A 686 -1.45 -7.65 8.16
CA THR A 686 -0.41 -8.10 9.08
C THR A 686 -0.60 -9.56 9.48
N CYS A 687 -1.83 -9.97 9.81
CA CYS A 687 -2.13 -11.37 10.15
C CYS A 687 -1.83 -12.28 8.96
N SER A 688 -2.26 -11.90 7.76
CA SER A 688 -2.01 -12.67 6.53
C SER A 688 -0.52 -12.80 6.23
N SER A 689 0.24 -11.70 6.36
CA SER A 689 1.70 -11.70 6.12
C SER A 689 2.53 -12.30 7.25
N SER A 690 1.98 -12.46 8.45
CA SER A 690 2.66 -13.10 9.60
C SER A 690 2.59 -14.62 9.56
N LEU A 691 1.70 -15.20 8.76
CA LEU A 691 1.61 -16.66 8.58
C LEU A 691 2.87 -17.19 7.91
N GLY A 692 3.40 -18.29 8.45
CA GLY A 692 4.63 -18.91 7.93
C GLY A 692 5.92 -18.14 8.29
N ARG A 693 5.82 -17.08 9.10
CA ARG A 693 6.96 -16.21 9.42
C ARG A 693 7.22 -16.15 10.94
N PRO A 694 8.48 -16.30 11.39
CA PRO A 694 8.84 -16.15 12.80
C PRO A 694 9.02 -14.67 13.15
N THR A 695 7.98 -13.86 12.94
CA THR A 695 8.01 -12.41 13.16
C THR A 695 6.87 -11.97 14.08
N PHE A 696 7.20 -11.16 15.06
CA PHE A 696 6.26 -10.38 15.85
C PHE A 696 6.00 -9.05 15.16
N THR A 697 4.73 -8.64 15.12
CA THR A 697 4.36 -7.28 14.74
C THR A 697 3.52 -6.66 15.86
N LEU A 698 4.07 -5.64 16.52
CA LEU A 698 3.32 -4.80 17.44
C LEU A 698 2.54 -3.77 16.63
N ILE A 699 1.24 -3.66 16.84
CA ILE A 699 0.37 -2.65 16.23
C ILE A 699 -0.27 -1.85 17.36
N ALA A 700 -0.22 -0.53 17.32
CA ALA A 700 -0.87 0.34 18.30
C ALA A 700 -1.42 1.62 17.66
N MET A 701 -2.50 2.16 18.21
CA MET A 701 -3.00 3.48 17.82
C MET A 701 -2.21 4.59 18.51
N ASN A 702 -2.19 5.77 17.92
CA ASN A 702 -1.63 6.98 18.52
C ASN A 702 -2.40 8.23 18.04
N GLU A 703 -2.56 9.24 18.89
CA GLU A 703 -3.31 10.47 18.53
C GLU A 703 -2.44 11.75 18.57
N GLN A 704 -1.13 11.62 18.78
CA GLN A 704 -0.21 12.75 18.88
C GLN A 704 0.08 13.37 17.51
N GLU A 705 0.45 14.66 17.50
CA GLU A 705 0.72 15.41 16.27
C GLU A 705 2.13 15.12 15.75
N LEU A 706 2.23 14.63 14.51
CA LEU A 706 3.51 14.43 13.83
C LEU A 706 4.07 15.71 13.18
N SER A 707 3.27 16.78 13.15
CA SER A 707 3.46 18.06 12.47
C SER A 707 3.91 18.00 11.00
N TYR A 708 3.22 18.77 10.17
CA TYR A 708 3.60 19.04 8.77
C TYR A 708 3.68 20.55 8.49
N ASP A 709 3.54 21.38 9.53
CA ASP A 709 3.62 22.85 9.50
C ASP A 709 2.87 23.52 8.33
N LEU A 710 1.72 22.95 7.99
CA LEU A 710 0.88 23.45 6.91
C LEU A 710 -0.11 24.51 7.41
N THR A 711 -0.45 25.46 6.55
CA THR A 711 -1.52 26.43 6.78
C THR A 711 -2.61 26.27 5.74
N VAL A 712 -3.86 26.55 6.13
CA VAL A 712 -5.00 26.56 5.22
C VAL A 712 -5.64 27.94 5.26
N ASN A 713 -5.79 28.57 4.10
CA ASN A 713 -6.24 29.95 3.95
C ASN A 713 -5.41 30.93 4.82
N SER A 714 -4.08 30.75 4.82
CA SER A 714 -3.08 31.56 5.55
C SER A 714 -3.24 31.52 7.08
N LYS A 715 -3.87 30.49 7.64
CA LYS A 715 -4.03 30.27 9.09
C LYS A 715 -3.67 28.83 9.46
N LYS A 716 -3.15 28.63 10.67
CA LYS A 716 -2.95 27.28 11.20
C LYS A 716 -4.32 26.60 11.35
N PRO A 717 -4.56 25.44 10.70
CA PRO A 717 -5.81 24.73 10.81
C PRO A 717 -5.95 24.08 12.19
N LYS A 718 -7.17 23.67 12.54
CA LYS A 718 -7.36 22.74 13.64
C LYS A 718 -7.05 21.33 13.15
N THR A 719 -6.12 20.64 13.78
CA THR A 719 -5.67 19.29 13.41
C THR A 719 -6.35 18.20 14.25
N TYR A 720 -6.63 17.06 13.64
CA TYR A 720 -7.08 15.82 14.29
C TYR A 720 -6.23 14.67 13.76
N ASN A 721 -5.45 14.02 14.62
CA ASN A 721 -4.51 12.99 14.20
C ASN A 721 -5.01 11.61 14.60
N LYS A 722 -4.82 10.64 13.72
CA LYS A 722 -5.11 9.22 13.93
C LYS A 722 -3.97 8.42 13.33
N ASN A 723 -3.09 7.95 14.18
CA ASN A 723 -1.88 7.30 13.76
C ASN A 723 -1.97 5.81 14.12
N LEU A 724 -1.34 4.97 13.31
CA LEU A 724 -1.10 3.57 13.60
C LEU A 724 0.41 3.34 13.63
N VAL A 725 0.92 2.84 14.74
CA VAL A 725 2.34 2.48 14.93
C VAL A 725 2.47 0.98 14.73
N ALA A 726 3.41 0.58 13.88
CA ALA A 726 3.75 -0.81 13.61
C ALA A 726 5.25 -1.05 13.81
N VAL A 727 5.59 -1.97 14.70
CA VAL A 727 6.99 -2.36 14.99
C VAL A 727 7.15 -3.85 14.72
N LYS A 728 7.99 -4.19 13.74
CA LYS A 728 8.29 -5.58 13.38
C LYS A 728 9.56 -6.06 14.08
N SER A 729 9.56 -7.29 14.58
CA SER A 729 10.73 -7.94 15.18
C SER A 729 10.76 -9.41 14.82
N SER A 730 11.92 -9.95 14.45
CA SER A 730 12.08 -11.40 14.29
C SER A 730 12.10 -12.11 15.65
N LEU A 731 11.73 -13.39 15.64
CA LEU A 731 11.86 -14.28 16.78
C LEU A 731 13.34 -14.62 16.99
N ASN A 732 13.83 -14.42 18.20
CA ASN A 732 15.23 -14.67 18.54
C ASN A 732 15.37 -16.08 19.10
N PHE A 733 16.21 -16.91 18.44
CA PHE A 733 16.55 -18.24 18.89
C PHE A 733 17.96 -18.22 19.50
N VAL A 734 18.07 -18.58 20.79
CA VAL A 734 19.36 -18.67 21.48
C VAL A 734 19.82 -20.11 21.51
N LYS A 735 21.00 -20.37 20.92
CA LYS A 735 21.64 -21.69 20.88
C LYS A 735 21.68 -22.35 22.26
N GLY A 736 21.24 -23.59 22.33
CA GLY A 736 21.21 -24.41 23.54
C GLY A 736 20.09 -24.08 24.53
N GLN A 737 19.21 -23.12 24.22
CA GLN A 737 18.03 -22.83 25.03
C GLN A 737 16.79 -23.54 24.49
N GLU A 738 15.89 -23.89 25.41
CA GLU A 738 14.54 -24.34 25.06
C GLU A 738 13.81 -23.20 24.35
N THR A 739 13.17 -23.52 23.23
CA THR A 739 12.41 -22.60 22.40
C THR A 739 11.07 -23.22 22.05
N GLU A 740 10.06 -22.37 21.93
CA GLU A 740 8.72 -22.76 21.50
C GLU A 740 8.34 -21.92 20.28
N ILE A 741 7.71 -22.56 19.30
CA ILE A 741 7.15 -21.88 18.14
C ILE A 741 5.62 -21.98 18.20
N PRO A 742 4.92 -20.84 18.21
CA PRO A 742 3.47 -20.83 18.30
C PRO A 742 2.80 -21.25 16.98
N PRO A 743 1.51 -21.65 17.05
CA PRO A 743 0.64 -21.87 15.89
C PRO A 743 0.72 -20.76 14.83
N GLY A 744 0.70 -21.15 13.55
CA GLY A 744 0.70 -20.25 12.40
C GLY A 744 2.07 -19.72 11.98
N VAL A 745 3.13 -19.92 12.77
CA VAL A 745 4.52 -19.61 12.35
C VAL A 745 5.06 -20.69 11.42
N ILE A 746 4.71 -21.96 11.66
CA ILE A 746 4.94 -23.06 10.73
C ILE A 746 3.60 -23.35 10.05
N THR A 747 3.55 -23.13 8.75
CA THR A 747 2.38 -23.45 7.92
C THR A 747 2.60 -24.76 7.19
N SER A 748 1.51 -25.35 6.72
CA SER A 748 1.60 -26.55 5.90
C SER A 748 2.50 -26.27 4.70
N SER A 749 3.47 -27.14 4.52
CA SER A 749 4.24 -27.32 3.31
C SER A 749 3.54 -28.33 2.38
N LYS A 750 2.25 -28.64 2.56
CA LYS A 750 1.45 -29.48 1.65
C LYS A 750 -0.03 -29.47 1.91
N TYR A 751 -0.85 -29.56 0.86
CA TYR A 751 -2.24 -29.91 1.04
C TYR A 751 -2.79 -30.73 -0.13
N GLN A 752 -3.32 -31.92 0.18
CA GLN A 752 -4.12 -32.73 -0.74
C GLN A 752 -5.46 -33.08 -0.08
N GLY A 753 -6.51 -33.08 -0.89
CA GLY A 753 -7.87 -33.35 -0.42
C GLY A 753 -8.94 -32.49 -1.10
N GLN A 754 -8.70 -31.99 -2.32
CA GLN A 754 -9.68 -31.12 -3.01
C GLN A 754 -11.02 -31.82 -3.26
N ASP A 755 -11.03 -33.15 -3.36
CA ASP A 755 -12.25 -33.96 -3.49
C ASP A 755 -13.01 -34.11 -2.16
N VAL A 756 -12.37 -33.84 -1.03
CA VAL A 756 -12.91 -33.99 0.33
C VAL A 756 -13.34 -32.63 0.89
N ALA A 757 -12.52 -31.60 0.68
CA ALA A 757 -12.76 -30.25 1.19
C ALA A 757 -12.30 -29.15 0.23
N ILE A 758 -13.08 -28.07 0.17
CA ILE A 758 -12.72 -26.84 -0.54
C ILE A 758 -11.90 -25.95 0.39
N ASN A 759 -10.73 -25.53 -0.08
CA ASN A 759 -9.93 -24.51 0.59
C ASN A 759 -10.47 -23.12 0.23
N ASP A 760 -10.99 -22.42 1.24
CA ASP A 760 -11.66 -21.12 1.08
C ASP A 760 -10.71 -19.95 1.35
N LYS A 761 -9.38 -20.17 1.43
CA LYS A 761 -8.29 -19.19 1.69
C LYS A 761 -8.45 -18.32 2.95
N GLU A 762 -9.55 -17.58 3.09
CA GLU A 762 -9.95 -16.74 4.23
C GLU A 762 -10.59 -17.53 5.39
N ALA A 763 -11.12 -18.73 5.11
CA ALA A 763 -12.05 -19.46 5.97
C ALA A 763 -11.61 -20.90 6.34
N GLY A 764 -10.42 -21.32 5.93
CA GLY A 764 -9.93 -22.69 6.12
C GLY A 764 -10.54 -23.68 5.13
N LEU A 765 -10.94 -24.86 5.61
CA LEU A 765 -11.43 -26.00 4.83
C LEU A 765 -12.94 -26.20 5.03
N GLY A 766 -13.71 -26.06 3.95
CA GLY A 766 -15.12 -26.44 3.90
C GLY A 766 -15.27 -27.92 3.54
N ILE A 767 -15.74 -28.72 4.48
CA ILE A 767 -15.83 -30.18 4.30
C ILE A 767 -17.08 -30.51 3.46
N LEU A 768 -16.87 -31.27 2.38
CA LEU A 768 -17.93 -31.66 1.45
C LEU A 768 -18.17 -33.18 1.42
N ASN A 769 -17.09 -33.96 1.47
CA ASN A 769 -17.14 -35.41 1.35
C ASN A 769 -16.36 -36.09 2.49
N THR A 770 -16.62 -37.38 2.71
CA THR A 770 -15.75 -38.23 3.52
C THR A 770 -14.48 -38.57 2.75
N GLY A 771 -13.34 -38.67 3.43
CA GLY A 771 -12.05 -39.01 2.82
C GLY A 771 -10.87 -38.43 3.59
N ASP A 772 -9.69 -38.54 2.99
CA ASP A 772 -8.43 -38.13 3.63
C ASP A 772 -8.01 -36.73 3.20
N LEU A 773 -7.63 -35.92 4.18
CA LEU A 773 -6.94 -34.64 4.03
C LEU A 773 -5.48 -34.87 4.43
N LEU A 774 -4.55 -34.64 3.51
CA LEU A 774 -3.12 -34.84 3.72
C LEU A 774 -2.40 -33.51 3.80
N PHE A 775 -1.54 -33.38 4.80
CA PHE A 775 -0.71 -32.22 5.08
C PHE A 775 0.72 -32.68 5.35
N GLU A 776 1.65 -31.78 5.15
CA GLU A 776 3.08 -31.97 5.39
C GLU A 776 3.57 -30.65 5.96
N TYR A 777 4.47 -30.71 6.92
CA TYR A 777 5.06 -29.53 7.53
C TYR A 777 6.56 -29.71 7.51
N VAL A 778 7.30 -28.71 7.04
CA VAL A 778 8.76 -28.71 7.15
C VAL A 778 9.16 -27.90 8.38
N LEU A 779 9.86 -28.55 9.30
CA LEU A 779 10.27 -27.96 10.58
C LEU A 779 11.60 -27.22 10.44
N PRO A 780 11.87 -26.21 11.29
CA PRO A 780 13.15 -25.50 11.24
C PRO A 780 14.35 -26.39 11.60
N ASP A 781 15.35 -26.44 10.71
CA ASP A 781 16.58 -27.25 10.86
C ASP A 781 17.39 -26.92 12.13
N ASN A 782 17.25 -25.70 12.64
CA ASN A 782 17.96 -25.19 13.81
C ASN A 782 17.26 -25.51 15.14
N ILE A 783 16.27 -26.41 15.16
CA ILE A 783 15.58 -26.84 16.37
C ILE A 783 15.59 -28.36 16.47
N ILE A 784 15.95 -28.88 17.64
CA ILE A 784 15.73 -30.27 18.01
C ILE A 784 14.36 -30.33 18.66
N VAL A 785 13.39 -30.95 18.00
CA VAL A 785 11.99 -30.97 18.47
C VAL A 785 11.78 -32.08 19.51
N ASP A 786 11.26 -31.69 20.66
CA ASP A 786 10.95 -32.57 21.78
C ASP A 786 9.44 -32.86 21.88
N GLU A 787 8.61 -31.90 21.45
CA GLU A 787 7.16 -31.97 21.51
C GLU A 787 6.53 -31.24 20.31
N MET A 788 5.48 -31.85 19.74
CA MET A 788 4.63 -31.27 18.72
C MET A 788 3.18 -31.29 19.19
N ARG A 789 2.46 -30.19 19.00
CA ARG A 789 1.01 -30.12 19.24
C ARG A 789 0.31 -29.65 17.98
N PHE A 790 -0.68 -30.42 17.55
CA PHE A 790 -1.51 -30.13 16.37
C PHE A 790 -2.91 -29.73 16.81
N THR A 791 -3.39 -28.58 16.32
CA THR A 791 -4.74 -28.07 16.61
C THR A 791 -5.51 -27.74 15.34
N VAL A 792 -6.78 -28.14 15.29
CA VAL A 792 -7.71 -27.80 14.21
C VAL A 792 -8.92 -27.13 14.82
N GLY A 793 -9.19 -25.88 14.46
CA GLY A 793 -10.32 -25.09 14.96
C GLY A 793 -11.59 -25.32 14.15
N ARG A 794 -12.75 -25.08 14.77
CA ARG A 794 -14.02 -24.90 14.06
C ARG A 794 -14.10 -23.48 13.51
N TYR A 795 -14.48 -23.34 12.25
CA TYR A 795 -14.75 -22.04 11.66
C TYR A 795 -16.24 -21.84 11.40
N ILE A 796 -16.81 -20.81 12.02
CA ILE A 796 -18.19 -20.35 11.77
C ILE A 796 -18.12 -18.87 11.35
N PRO A 797 -18.45 -18.53 10.09
CA PRO A 797 -18.49 -17.14 9.65
C PRO A 797 -19.38 -16.27 10.56
N PRO A 798 -19.03 -14.99 10.80
CA PRO A 798 -19.78 -14.11 11.70
C PRO A 798 -21.29 -14.03 11.41
N ASP A 799 -21.67 -14.02 10.14
CA ASP A 799 -23.09 -13.96 9.74
C ASP A 799 -23.84 -15.26 10.04
N ILE A 800 -23.18 -16.42 9.91
CA ILE A 800 -23.75 -17.73 10.25
C ILE A 800 -23.84 -17.87 11.77
N LYS A 801 -22.80 -17.45 12.50
CA LYS A 801 -22.79 -17.39 13.96
C LYS A 801 -23.98 -16.59 14.49
N ARG A 802 -24.25 -15.43 13.88
CA ARG A 802 -25.41 -14.59 14.18
C ARG A 802 -26.73 -15.30 13.94
N TYR A 803 -26.89 -15.95 12.79
CA TYR A 803 -28.11 -16.71 12.49
C TYR A 803 -28.36 -17.80 13.53
N LEU A 804 -27.32 -18.52 13.96
CA LEU A 804 -27.42 -19.57 14.99
C LEU A 804 -27.74 -19.00 16.38
N GLU A 805 -27.23 -17.82 16.71
CA GLU A 805 -27.56 -17.10 17.96
C GLU A 805 -29.02 -16.64 17.99
N GLU A 806 -29.55 -16.16 16.86
CA GLU A 806 -30.93 -15.72 16.70
C GLU A 806 -31.91 -16.90 16.61
N ASN A 807 -31.44 -18.06 16.14
CA ASN A 807 -32.23 -19.28 15.96
C ASN A 807 -31.63 -20.45 16.78
N PRO A 808 -31.71 -20.43 18.12
CA PRO A 808 -31.07 -21.43 18.98
C PRO A 808 -31.62 -22.87 18.81
N SER A 809 -32.74 -23.04 18.11
CA SER A 809 -33.26 -24.35 17.68
C SER A 809 -32.44 -24.99 16.57
N VAL A 810 -31.68 -24.20 15.82
CA VAL A 810 -30.82 -24.64 14.73
C VAL A 810 -29.45 -25.01 15.30
N ARG A 811 -29.01 -26.26 15.10
CA ARG A 811 -27.72 -26.76 15.59
C ARG A 811 -26.89 -27.34 14.45
N LEU A 812 -25.63 -26.94 14.39
CA LEU A 812 -24.64 -27.56 13.50
C LEU A 812 -24.34 -28.97 14.01
N SER A 813 -24.45 -29.95 13.11
CA SER A 813 -23.96 -31.30 13.37
C SER A 813 -22.49 -31.35 12.98
N PRO A 814 -21.57 -31.68 13.91
CA PRO A 814 -20.14 -31.75 13.59
C PRO A 814 -19.85 -32.99 12.75
N ASN A 815 -18.85 -32.91 11.89
CA ASN A 815 -18.26 -34.07 11.24
C ASN A 815 -17.49 -34.90 12.28
N LYS A 816 -17.21 -36.16 11.94
CA LYS A 816 -16.29 -37.00 12.73
C LYS A 816 -14.97 -37.14 12.00
N TYR A 817 -13.89 -37.09 12.77
CA TYR A 817 -12.53 -37.09 12.26
C TYR A 817 -11.70 -38.22 12.89
N ARG A 818 -10.66 -38.64 12.18
CA ARG A 818 -9.51 -39.39 12.72
C ARG A 818 -8.23 -38.66 12.37
N PHE A 819 -7.25 -38.72 13.25
CA PHE A 819 -5.97 -38.02 13.08
C PHE A 819 -4.82 -39.03 13.04
N TYR A 820 -3.90 -38.84 12.11
CA TYR A 820 -2.75 -39.71 11.92
C TYR A 820 -1.47 -38.90 11.69
N LEU A 821 -0.34 -39.46 12.12
CA LEU A 821 1.00 -39.01 11.73
C LEU A 821 1.72 -40.07 10.90
N TYR A 822 2.53 -39.63 9.95
CA TYR A 822 3.33 -40.52 9.12
C TYR A 822 4.58 -40.96 9.87
N ASN A 823 4.72 -42.26 10.09
CA ASN A 823 5.88 -42.86 10.73
C ASN A 823 6.93 -43.20 9.67
N VAL A 824 8.04 -42.46 9.66
CA VAL A 824 9.09 -42.60 8.64
C VAL A 824 9.90 -43.90 8.79
N ILE A 825 9.89 -44.51 9.98
CA ILE A 825 10.58 -45.77 10.26
C ILE A 825 9.77 -46.96 9.74
N THR A 826 8.48 -47.00 10.06
CA THR A 826 7.59 -48.10 9.66
C THR A 826 6.97 -47.89 8.27
N ARG A 827 7.06 -46.67 7.74
CA ARG A 827 6.43 -46.22 6.48
C ARG A 827 4.92 -46.39 6.48
N ALA A 828 4.29 -46.16 7.64
CA ALA A 828 2.85 -46.31 7.87
C ALA A 828 2.26 -45.10 8.60
N TRP A 829 0.93 -44.98 8.57
CA TRP A 829 0.19 -43.94 9.29
C TRP A 829 -0.23 -44.44 10.67
N ASP A 830 0.29 -43.84 11.74
CA ASP A 830 -0.07 -44.14 13.12
C ASP A 830 -1.27 -43.29 13.55
N GLU A 831 -2.32 -43.90 14.09
CA GLU A 831 -3.52 -43.19 14.57
C GLU A 831 -3.28 -42.61 15.98
N PHE A 832 -3.68 -41.36 16.18
CA PHE A 832 -3.64 -40.71 17.49
C PHE A 832 -5.04 -40.38 17.99
N ALA A 833 -5.25 -40.63 19.29
CA ALA A 833 -6.39 -40.07 19.99
C ALA A 833 -6.20 -38.56 20.16
N PHE A 834 -7.30 -37.82 20.07
CA PHE A 834 -7.31 -36.37 20.20
C PHE A 834 -8.45 -35.92 21.10
N GLU A 835 -8.28 -34.74 21.70
CA GLU A 835 -9.35 -34.06 22.41
C GLU A 835 -10.12 -33.15 21.46
N SER A 836 -11.42 -33.02 21.67
CA SER A 836 -12.26 -32.06 20.95
C SER A 836 -13.09 -31.28 21.97
N ASN A 837 -13.26 -29.99 21.73
CA ASN A 837 -14.04 -29.11 22.57
C ASN A 837 -14.95 -28.22 21.71
N ARG A 838 -15.43 -27.09 22.25
CA ARG A 838 -16.33 -26.20 21.51
C ARG A 838 -15.62 -25.55 20.31
N ASP A 839 -14.37 -25.17 20.48
CA ASP A 839 -13.61 -24.32 19.56
C ASP A 839 -12.60 -25.13 18.73
N LEU A 840 -12.06 -26.22 19.29
CA LEU A 840 -11.15 -27.15 18.62
C LEU A 840 -11.84 -28.47 18.28
N VAL A 841 -11.70 -28.89 17.03
CA VAL A 841 -12.14 -30.20 16.54
C VAL A 841 -11.09 -31.26 16.82
N ILE A 842 -9.81 -30.90 16.70
CA ILE A 842 -8.68 -31.79 16.95
C ILE A 842 -7.68 -31.02 17.81
N ASP A 843 -7.25 -31.63 18.90
CA ASP A 843 -6.12 -31.21 19.73
C ASP A 843 -5.31 -32.46 20.11
N VAL A 844 -4.13 -32.58 19.51
CA VAL A 844 -3.21 -33.72 19.70
C VAL A 844 -1.88 -33.18 20.17
N THR A 845 -1.38 -33.70 21.28
CA THR A 845 0.00 -33.43 21.72
C THR A 845 0.80 -34.72 21.66
N VAL A 846 1.92 -34.69 20.94
CA VAL A 846 2.83 -35.82 20.77
C VAL A 846 4.11 -35.53 21.54
N LYS A 847 4.45 -36.43 22.47
CA LYS A 847 5.67 -36.36 23.30
C LYS A 847 6.43 -37.68 23.17
N ASN A 848 7.76 -37.61 23.12
CA ASN A 848 8.69 -38.75 22.99
C ASN A 848 8.71 -39.44 21.62
N ASN A 849 9.87 -39.99 21.23
CA ASN A 849 10.12 -40.63 19.92
C ASN A 849 9.86 -39.73 18.70
N MET A 850 10.06 -38.40 18.82
CA MET A 850 9.79 -37.44 17.73
C MET A 850 10.51 -37.80 16.42
N SER A 851 11.73 -38.35 16.52
CA SER A 851 12.54 -38.77 15.39
C SER A 851 11.90 -39.84 14.49
N GLN A 852 10.85 -40.54 14.95
CA GLN A 852 10.13 -41.51 14.12
C GLN A 852 9.03 -40.88 13.24
N TYR A 853 8.70 -39.60 13.48
CA TYR A 853 7.68 -38.84 12.76
C TYR A 853 8.26 -37.63 12.01
N ILE A 854 9.56 -37.39 12.12
CA ILE A 854 10.29 -36.33 11.43
C ILE A 854 11.21 -36.99 10.41
N GLY A 855 11.01 -36.67 9.13
CA GLY A 855 11.80 -37.20 8.03
C GLY A 855 13.17 -36.55 7.87
N SER A 856 13.92 -36.97 6.86
CA SER A 856 15.32 -36.55 6.67
C SER A 856 15.48 -35.08 6.28
N GLY A 857 14.48 -34.48 5.64
CA GLY A 857 14.39 -33.04 5.35
C GLY A 857 13.59 -32.28 6.40
N ASN A 858 13.48 -32.82 7.63
CA ASN A 858 12.67 -32.27 8.73
C ASN A 858 11.17 -32.15 8.41
N GLU A 859 10.66 -32.97 7.51
CA GLU A 859 9.25 -33.04 7.13
C GLU A 859 8.42 -33.88 8.12
N VAL A 860 7.18 -33.46 8.37
CA VAL A 860 6.19 -34.17 9.20
C VAL A 860 4.90 -34.34 8.42
N GLY A 861 4.57 -35.59 8.09
CA GLY A 861 3.31 -35.93 7.42
C GLY A 861 2.15 -36.05 8.40
N VAL A 862 1.05 -35.36 8.10
CA VAL A 862 -0.19 -35.35 8.90
C VAL A 862 -1.36 -35.74 8.01
N ARG A 863 -2.22 -36.66 8.49
CA ARG A 863 -3.45 -37.04 7.80
C ARG A 863 -4.66 -36.88 8.71
N ILE A 864 -5.68 -36.22 8.19
CA ILE A 864 -6.98 -36.08 8.85
C ILE A 864 -8.03 -36.76 7.98
N SER A 865 -8.64 -37.82 8.49
CA SER A 865 -9.71 -38.53 7.78
C SER A 865 -11.08 -38.06 8.25
N VAL A 866 -11.89 -37.53 7.34
CA VAL A 866 -13.31 -37.26 7.57
C VAL A 866 -14.07 -38.58 7.45
N VAL A 867 -14.50 -39.16 8.58
CA VAL A 867 -15.12 -40.49 8.61
C VAL A 867 -16.65 -40.44 8.52
N GLU A 868 -17.26 -39.34 8.94
CA GLU A 868 -18.70 -39.14 8.88
C GLU A 868 -19.00 -37.65 8.71
N LEU A 869 -19.88 -37.32 7.76
CA LEU A 869 -20.33 -35.96 7.56
C LEU A 869 -21.45 -35.61 8.54
N GLY A 870 -21.35 -34.42 9.13
CA GLY A 870 -22.45 -33.78 9.82
C GLY A 870 -23.57 -33.38 8.85
N GLN A 871 -24.80 -33.36 9.33
CA GLN A 871 -25.92 -32.87 8.52
C GLN A 871 -25.77 -31.36 8.26
N PRO A 872 -25.81 -30.92 6.98
CA PRO A 872 -25.81 -29.51 6.65
C PRO A 872 -27.11 -28.87 7.13
N VAL A 873 -27.01 -27.61 7.52
CA VAL A 873 -28.11 -26.87 8.12
C VAL A 873 -28.70 -25.90 7.13
N GLU A 874 -30.02 -25.95 6.97
CA GLU A 874 -30.76 -24.99 6.15
C GLU A 874 -30.87 -23.64 6.87
N ILE A 875 -30.47 -22.58 6.16
CA ILE A 875 -30.48 -21.19 6.60
C ILE A 875 -31.43 -20.43 5.68
N GLU A 876 -32.60 -20.08 6.21
CA GLU A 876 -33.62 -19.34 5.47
C GLU A 876 -33.23 -17.86 5.30
N GLY A 877 -33.42 -17.31 4.09
CA GLY A 877 -33.23 -15.88 3.81
C GLY A 877 -31.78 -15.40 3.66
N TYR A 878 -30.79 -16.32 3.63
CA TYR A 878 -29.38 -15.98 3.44
C TYR A 878 -28.95 -16.08 1.96
N TYR A 879 -28.55 -14.95 1.37
CA TYR A 879 -27.94 -14.89 0.03
C TYR A 879 -26.42 -14.78 0.18
N GLY A 880 -25.71 -15.90 0.16
CA GLY A 880 -24.25 -15.90 0.22
C GLY A 880 -23.60 -15.30 -1.04
N TYR A 881 -22.52 -14.54 -0.87
CA TYR A 881 -21.79 -13.83 -1.94
C TYR A 881 -20.86 -14.73 -2.81
N TYR A 882 -20.72 -16.02 -2.50
CA TYR A 882 -19.62 -16.87 -3.01
C TYR A 882 -20.05 -18.09 -3.85
N ASN A 883 -21.00 -17.94 -4.78
CA ASN A 883 -21.28 -19.01 -5.76
C ASN A 883 -21.35 -18.44 -7.18
N TYR A 884 -20.19 -18.31 -7.83
CA TYR A 884 -20.09 -17.79 -9.20
C TYR A 884 -20.50 -18.80 -10.29
N ASN A 885 -20.88 -20.04 -9.93
CA ASN A 885 -21.04 -21.13 -10.92
C ASN A 885 -22.35 -21.93 -10.87
N MET A 886 -23.44 -21.43 -10.27
CA MET A 886 -24.77 -22.05 -10.45
C MET A 886 -25.75 -21.12 -11.15
N SER A 887 -25.77 -21.22 -12.48
CA SER A 887 -26.83 -20.68 -13.34
C SER A 887 -28.06 -21.60 -13.34
N ILE A 888 -28.82 -21.69 -12.25
CA ILE A 888 -30.22 -22.17 -12.22
C ILE A 888 -30.95 -21.43 -11.07
N ALA A 889 -32.23 -21.10 -11.31
CA ALA A 889 -33.16 -20.40 -10.42
C ALA A 889 -32.87 -20.52 -8.90
N ALA A 890 -32.77 -19.37 -8.25
CA ALA A 890 -32.41 -19.22 -6.83
C ALA A 890 -33.34 -20.01 -5.88
N PRO A 891 -32.81 -20.93 -5.05
CA PRO A 891 -33.54 -21.47 -3.90
C PRO A 891 -33.78 -20.37 -2.85
N SER A 892 -34.88 -20.48 -2.10
CA SER A 892 -35.23 -19.59 -0.97
C SER A 892 -34.42 -19.87 0.32
N SER A 893 -33.49 -20.82 0.28
CA SER A 893 -32.74 -21.32 1.43
C SER A 893 -31.33 -21.78 1.05
N TYR A 894 -30.37 -21.61 1.98
CA TYR A 894 -28.95 -21.94 1.81
C TYR A 894 -28.56 -23.07 2.77
N TYR A 895 -27.72 -24.02 2.36
CA TYR A 895 -27.23 -25.08 3.24
C TYR A 895 -25.80 -24.77 3.71
N TYR A 896 -25.59 -24.75 5.02
CA TYR A 896 -24.27 -24.54 5.63
C TYR A 896 -23.74 -25.84 6.25
N SER A 897 -22.56 -26.28 5.81
CA SER A 897 -21.81 -27.40 6.38
C SER A 897 -20.67 -26.93 7.29
N GLU A 898 -20.22 -27.78 8.22
CA GLU A 898 -19.10 -27.46 9.12
C GLU A 898 -17.83 -27.13 8.32
N ARG A 899 -17.15 -26.07 8.75
CA ARG A 899 -15.84 -25.68 8.25
C ARG A 899 -14.81 -25.79 9.37
N ILE A 900 -13.59 -26.14 9.01
CA ILE A 900 -12.47 -26.27 9.95
C ILE A 900 -11.30 -25.40 9.51
N THR A 901 -10.42 -25.01 10.43
CA THR A 901 -9.17 -24.33 10.06
C THR A 901 -8.21 -25.30 9.38
N MET A 902 -7.15 -24.77 8.76
CA MET A 902 -5.97 -25.58 8.51
C MET A 902 -5.42 -26.09 9.85
N PRO A 903 -4.79 -27.28 9.90
CA PRO A 903 -4.14 -27.74 11.12
C PRO A 903 -2.98 -26.83 11.45
N ASP A 904 -2.99 -26.27 12.64
CA ASP A 904 -1.87 -25.51 13.16
C ASP A 904 -0.92 -26.44 13.91
N ILE A 905 0.38 -26.19 13.79
CA ILE A 905 1.41 -26.87 14.56
C ILE A 905 2.08 -25.91 15.54
N TYR A 906 2.18 -26.34 16.79
CA TYR A 906 3.04 -25.78 17.82
C TYR A 906 4.21 -26.75 18.03
N ILE A 907 5.43 -26.22 18.13
CA ILE A 907 6.60 -27.03 18.46
C ILE A 907 7.30 -26.52 19.70
N LYS A 908 7.83 -27.44 20.49
CA LYS A 908 8.71 -27.17 21.63
C LYS A 908 9.98 -28.02 21.47
N GLY A 909 11.14 -27.40 21.67
CA GLY A 909 12.41 -28.05 21.46
C GLY A 909 13.60 -27.22 21.91
N VAL A 910 14.80 -27.60 21.51
CA VAL A 910 16.05 -26.90 21.85
C VAL A 910 16.69 -26.33 20.58
N SER A 911 17.03 -25.04 20.60
CA SER A 911 17.72 -24.41 19.47
C SER A 911 19.15 -24.92 19.34
N LYS A 912 19.56 -25.32 18.12
CA LYS A 912 20.85 -25.96 17.81
C LYS A 912 22.05 -25.05 17.91
#